data_AF-A0AAV0TRL8-F1
#
_entry.id   AF-A0AAV0TRL8-F1
#
_cell.length_a   1.000
_cell.length_b   1.000
_cell.length_c   1.000
_cell.angle_alpha   90.00
_cell.angle_beta   90.00
_cell.angle_gamma   90.00
#
_symmetry.space_group_name_H-M   'P 1'
#
loop_
_entity.id
_entity.type
_entity.pdbx_description
1 polymer ?
#
loop_
_entity_poly.entity_id
_entity_poly.type
_entity_poly.pdbx_seq_one_letter_code
_entity_poly.pdbx_strand_id
1 'polypeptide(L)'
;MAPSTYRGTDATTSTRVSRPPRPASLPGSELGSFIWDESNDAISGRFSPKKTNSSNKKQHVFASPLQYCKWNAFRCTQLVLWRRRYFEGILRWEAALRMTFVEFPTLLFKRFDSARTIVSFFFVYVMLQALAILWGFLFNVGAVLGENTSTIVTMPFIQAFCVLVVYVSVMGIVLSFGRATWILTWQSLQNFPLIRRIIACECSPQAVIFTVAMPMLIILPSLIMVPSHCTNTVLKESSTLVHAMCEESYLKLLTDKHPVFQRALRISTAIAICQFIQLCLEILPRWRSALAGLSTVKTFVLGGWLLGMNFLGGLWTVEWSARHFDLKITPLSDLTNYQWEIFGMALLVGWIIWFLVITCFTYPNVSECDSNEKALSGFFERLKFTFVFGQGIVFFRACVHPNMGFVHAQLELTIINLLLPSIYVVSLICLRMVSLLSARAVLLAGPLALGIATIIFVGSKMTEKPHAFVVVSLFFFDRFLRSETASSLSGMGQSLQQMLQETSFDKTHPLLGHSAAKKFVYIAIAILLLFVGALSGFSVLSVLQKSAKWFPDATSVEYKDNSIHIHHTGVVKLHLGLANKTNPAITVDDPLYASCSNRWNGLSLIDLAFFAEAAYFNPLSNDTAEFMSTIFDNELGAVHIYLPELNTKTGSKLDFFEAQIPKLNTSVISVRGTDIWRFTDFIEDVKMFFEPVVFSVLSSIFPTIRIWPDVTFSTLIELYSEMIGLFGLQHESWYYQELLDYVTSLTDRKVVLTGHSMGGGIARLVGSIVGTTSVTFSPPGFVQSYSKLVHHIGGTSMKVDRASLHHRNVAVVPEYDPITMIDAQAGMIQKISCDTPHLSMQLSCHMLEGTICNLMEHCGSARGRISSCLFEHNIAGATEDMLPRVLPIISKPEIYVLTAVTVSIALSMLLRRHRRKVRTPLSSSSRHSRKKSVSPARSPQSSGRGRAPHPSLYLRRKSII
;
A
#
# COMPACT_ATOMS: atom_id res chain seq x y z
N MET A 1 16.09 20.95 -31.30
CA MET A 1 16.39 21.15 -32.73
C MET A 1 15.20 20.68 -33.55
N ALA A 2 14.94 21.36 -34.66
CA ALA A 2 14.19 20.86 -35.83
C ALA A 2 15.06 21.17 -37.07
N PRO A 3 14.81 20.53 -38.23
CA PRO A 3 14.11 21.30 -39.27
C PRO A 3 13.10 20.46 -40.09
N SER A 4 12.49 21.11 -41.09
CA SER A 4 11.38 20.64 -41.93
C SER A 4 11.74 20.54 -43.43
N THR A 5 10.83 20.02 -44.27
CA THR A 5 10.87 20.11 -45.75
C THR A 5 9.45 20.02 -46.35
N TYR A 6 9.27 19.99 -47.68
CA TYR A 6 7.98 20.29 -48.35
C TYR A 6 7.83 19.62 -49.75
N ARG A 7 6.66 19.84 -50.41
CA ARG A 7 6.21 19.35 -51.75
C ARG A 7 5.60 17.92 -51.75
N GLY A 8 4.69 17.52 -52.66
CA GLY A 8 4.01 18.19 -53.79
C GLY A 8 3.93 17.26 -55.05
N THR A 9 2.96 17.31 -55.98
CA THR A 9 1.69 18.09 -56.09
C THR A 9 0.77 17.47 -57.19
N ASP A 10 -0.38 18.09 -57.50
CA ASP A 10 -1.20 18.00 -58.75
C ASP A 10 -2.01 16.71 -59.10
N ALA A 11 -2.89 16.69 -60.13
CA ALA A 11 -4.23 17.33 -60.21
C ALA A 11 -5.05 16.86 -61.47
N THR A 12 -6.41 16.94 -61.42
CA THR A 12 -7.39 16.77 -62.55
C THR A 12 -7.46 15.36 -63.21
N THR A 13 -8.47 14.87 -63.97
CA THR A 13 -9.89 15.22 -64.31
C THR A 13 -10.63 13.89 -64.67
N SER A 14 -11.95 13.68 -64.49
CA SER A 14 -13.05 14.01 -65.44
C SER A 14 -14.37 13.27 -65.02
N THR A 15 -15.49 13.39 -65.76
CA THR A 15 -16.84 12.93 -65.33
C THR A 15 -17.69 12.13 -66.36
N ARG A 16 -18.58 11.25 -65.85
CA ARG A 16 -19.97 10.90 -66.29
C ARG A 16 -20.46 9.67 -65.47
N VAL A 17 -21.64 9.58 -64.82
CA VAL A 17 -23.08 9.86 -65.11
C VAL A 17 -23.86 8.61 -65.57
N SER A 18 -24.75 8.11 -64.70
CA SER A 18 -26.02 7.44 -65.08
C SER A 18 -27.03 7.34 -63.91
N ARG A 19 -28.29 7.73 -64.18
CA ARG A 19 -29.58 7.57 -63.46
C ARG A 19 -30.64 7.32 -64.59
N PRO A 20 -31.98 7.14 -64.41
CA PRO A 20 -32.89 7.29 -63.23
C PRO A 20 -33.72 5.95 -63.06
N PRO A 21 -35.05 5.84 -62.74
CA PRO A 21 -36.10 6.80 -62.33
C PRO A 21 -37.04 6.40 -61.14
N ARG A 22 -38.02 7.29 -60.88
CA ARG A 22 -39.21 7.15 -59.99
C ARG A 22 -40.51 7.01 -60.82
N PRO A 23 -41.65 6.68 -60.19
CA PRO A 23 -42.74 7.66 -59.92
C PRO A 23 -43.13 7.68 -58.40
N ALA A 24 -43.95 8.54 -57.77
CA ALA A 24 -45.19 9.30 -58.08
C ALA A 24 -46.46 8.40 -58.13
N SER A 25 -47.64 8.73 -57.56
CA SER A 25 -48.14 9.88 -56.76
C SER A 25 -49.37 9.52 -55.87
N LEU A 26 -49.94 10.48 -55.12
CA LEU A 26 -51.18 10.43 -54.28
C LEU A 26 -52.48 10.16 -55.09
N PRO A 27 -53.64 9.71 -54.51
CA PRO A 27 -54.39 10.25 -53.33
C PRO A 27 -54.86 9.15 -52.31
N GLY A 28 -55.86 9.27 -51.40
CA GLY A 28 -56.83 10.34 -51.04
C GLY A 28 -57.81 10.03 -49.87
N SER A 29 -58.57 11.06 -49.45
CA SER A 29 -59.90 11.15 -48.76
C SER A 29 -60.49 10.06 -47.80
N GLU A 30 -60.82 10.54 -46.58
CA GLU A 30 -62.12 10.44 -45.83
C GLU A 30 -62.68 9.16 -45.13
N LEU A 31 -62.90 9.34 -43.80
CA LEU A 31 -64.14 9.17 -42.99
C LEU A 31 -64.87 7.80 -42.80
N GLY A 32 -65.27 7.54 -41.53
CA GLY A 32 -66.23 6.50 -41.08
C GLY A 32 -65.60 5.46 -40.13
N SER A 33 -65.97 5.24 -38.85
CA SER A 33 -67.22 5.22 -38.06
C SER A 33 -67.97 3.88 -38.01
N PHE A 34 -67.69 3.05 -36.99
CA PHE A 34 -68.56 2.02 -36.34
C PHE A 34 -67.94 1.76 -34.95
N ILE A 35 -68.57 2.01 -33.79
CA ILE A 35 -69.81 1.48 -33.18
C ILE A 35 -69.63 0.06 -32.59
N TRP A 36 -70.12 -0.11 -31.36
CA TRP A 36 -70.17 -1.35 -30.58
C TRP A 36 -71.61 -1.88 -30.53
N ASP A 37 -71.77 -3.20 -30.49
CA ASP A 37 -72.79 -3.95 -29.74
C ASP A 37 -72.02 -5.14 -29.12
N GLU A 38 -72.09 -5.49 -27.84
CA GLU A 38 -73.22 -5.82 -26.94
C GLU A 38 -73.77 -7.24 -27.14
N SER A 39 -73.69 -8.04 -26.06
CA SER A 39 -74.42 -9.30 -25.88
C SER A 39 -74.67 -9.50 -24.39
N ASN A 40 -75.94 -9.55 -23.99
CA ASN A 40 -76.36 -9.69 -22.59
C ASN A 40 -76.29 -11.16 -22.11
N ASP A 41 -76.22 -11.36 -20.79
CA ASP A 41 -77.06 -12.37 -20.13
C ASP A 41 -77.24 -12.08 -18.63
N ALA A 42 -78.32 -12.59 -18.01
CA ALA A 42 -78.74 -12.24 -16.65
C ALA A 42 -79.44 -13.40 -15.91
N ILE A 43 -79.43 -13.39 -14.55
CA ILE A 43 -80.36 -14.14 -13.66
C ILE A 43 -80.27 -13.63 -12.19
N SER A 44 -81.22 -14.00 -11.32
CA SER A 44 -81.70 -13.14 -10.19
C SER A 44 -81.84 -13.76 -8.78
N GLY A 45 -81.80 -12.92 -7.72
CA GLY A 45 -82.38 -13.12 -6.37
C GLY A 45 -82.10 -11.91 -5.44
N ARG A 46 -83.00 -11.27 -4.66
CA ARG A 46 -84.02 -11.70 -3.65
C ARG A 46 -83.38 -12.34 -2.41
N PHE A 47 -83.59 -11.96 -1.13
CA PHE A 47 -84.48 -11.02 -0.38
C PHE A 47 -83.69 -10.50 0.89
N SER A 48 -84.09 -9.62 1.83
CA SER A 48 -85.26 -8.75 2.16
C SER A 48 -84.85 -7.63 3.18
N PRO A 49 -85.69 -6.61 3.52
CA PRO A 49 -85.28 -5.42 4.31
C PRO A 49 -85.75 -5.36 5.79
N LYS A 50 -85.31 -4.33 6.53
CA LYS A 50 -85.93 -3.87 7.81
C LYS A 50 -86.11 -2.34 7.88
N LYS A 51 -87.31 -1.91 8.27
CA LYS A 51 -87.62 -0.60 8.91
C LYS A 51 -87.31 -0.73 10.43
N THR A 52 -87.34 0.27 11.31
CA THR A 52 -87.80 1.68 11.36
C THR A 52 -86.79 2.44 12.30
N ASN A 53 -86.85 3.71 12.71
CA ASN A 53 -87.95 4.62 13.02
C ASN A 53 -87.46 6.10 13.06
N SER A 54 -88.35 7.08 13.15
CA SER A 54 -88.02 8.52 13.17
C SER A 54 -87.97 9.16 14.57
N SER A 55 -87.08 10.14 14.77
CA SER A 55 -87.23 11.19 15.78
C SER A 55 -86.64 12.53 15.27
N ASN A 56 -86.68 13.60 16.07
CA ASN A 56 -86.94 14.96 15.55
C ASN A 56 -85.92 16.03 16.00
N LYS A 57 -85.79 17.13 15.23
CA LYS A 57 -85.02 18.38 15.49
C LYS A 57 -83.48 18.22 15.55
N LYS A 58 -82.63 19.08 14.99
CA LYS A 58 -82.76 20.49 14.54
C LYS A 58 -82.04 20.74 13.20
N GLN A 59 -82.40 21.82 12.50
CA GLN A 59 -81.59 22.35 11.39
C GLN A 59 -80.30 22.99 11.92
N HIS A 60 -79.15 22.56 11.37
CA HIS A 60 -77.97 23.42 11.22
C HIS A 60 -77.63 23.48 9.73
N VAL A 61 -77.39 24.69 9.22
CA VAL A 61 -77.09 24.90 7.80
C VAL A 61 -75.68 24.42 7.49
N PHE A 62 -75.57 23.26 6.86
CA PHE A 62 -74.33 22.78 6.26
C PHE A 62 -74.35 22.95 4.74
N ALA A 63 -73.19 23.29 4.16
CA ALA A 63 -73.05 23.52 2.72
C ALA A 63 -73.36 22.26 1.89
N SER A 64 -73.81 22.47 0.66
CA SER A 64 -74.36 21.38 -0.17
C SER A 64 -73.37 20.22 -0.42
N PRO A 65 -73.85 18.95 -0.50
CA PRO A 65 -72.99 17.80 -0.84
C PRO A 65 -72.25 17.97 -2.17
N LEU A 66 -72.87 18.66 -3.13
CA LEU A 66 -72.28 19.06 -4.41
C LEU A 66 -71.01 19.92 -4.26
N GLN A 67 -70.93 20.76 -3.23
CA GLN A 67 -69.79 21.62 -2.97
C GLN A 67 -68.63 20.85 -2.34
N TYR A 68 -68.93 19.89 -1.46
CA TYR A 68 -67.94 18.94 -0.91
C TYR A 68 -67.40 18.00 -2.00
N CYS A 69 -68.27 17.46 -2.88
CA CYS A 69 -67.86 16.68 -4.06
C CYS A 69 -67.02 17.52 -5.04
N LYS A 70 -67.40 18.78 -5.33
CA LYS A 70 -66.55 19.68 -6.15
C LYS A 70 -65.20 19.96 -5.51
N TRP A 71 -65.13 20.17 -4.19
CA TRP A 71 -63.86 20.36 -3.48
C TRP A 71 -62.97 19.12 -3.52
N ASN A 72 -63.55 17.92 -3.35
CA ASN A 72 -62.79 16.68 -3.44
C ASN A 72 -62.36 16.36 -4.88
N ALA A 73 -63.21 16.60 -5.88
CA ALA A 73 -62.83 16.48 -7.30
C ALA A 73 -61.72 17.47 -7.69
N PHE A 74 -61.79 18.72 -7.24
CA PHE A 74 -60.74 19.73 -7.44
C PHE A 74 -59.44 19.32 -6.72
N ARG A 75 -59.51 18.86 -5.47
CA ARG A 75 -58.36 18.31 -4.72
C ARG A 75 -57.74 17.11 -5.43
N CYS A 76 -58.53 16.16 -5.94
CA CYS A 76 -58.03 15.05 -6.74
C CYS A 76 -57.35 15.52 -8.04
N THR A 77 -57.93 16.48 -8.75
CA THR A 77 -57.36 17.05 -9.98
C THR A 77 -56.02 17.75 -9.70
N GLN A 78 -55.96 18.60 -8.66
CA GLN A 78 -54.73 19.24 -8.20
C GLN A 78 -53.68 18.21 -7.76
N LEU A 79 -54.07 17.19 -6.98
CA LEU A 79 -53.19 16.14 -6.49
C LEU A 79 -52.61 15.28 -7.62
N VAL A 80 -53.35 15.05 -8.71
CA VAL A 80 -52.85 14.43 -9.95
C VAL A 80 -51.85 15.35 -10.67
N LEU A 81 -52.14 16.64 -10.80
CA LEU A 81 -51.23 17.63 -11.41
C LEU A 81 -49.92 17.77 -10.61
N TRP A 82 -50.00 17.83 -9.28
CA TRP A 82 -48.84 17.87 -8.40
C TRP A 82 -48.04 16.56 -8.45
N ARG A 83 -48.69 15.38 -8.37
CA ARG A 83 -48.01 14.08 -8.55
C ARG A 83 -47.25 14.03 -9.88
N ARG A 84 -47.85 14.52 -10.97
CA ARG A 84 -47.20 14.63 -12.28
C ARG A 84 -45.97 15.54 -12.23
N ARG A 85 -46.07 16.74 -11.65
CA ARG A 85 -44.92 17.67 -11.50
C ARG A 85 -43.75 17.06 -10.72
N TYR A 86 -44.02 16.44 -9.57
CA TYR A 86 -42.99 15.80 -8.75
C TYR A 86 -42.33 14.61 -9.46
N PHE A 87 -43.12 13.77 -10.15
CA PHE A 87 -42.58 12.66 -10.95
C PHE A 87 -41.76 13.16 -12.15
N GLU A 88 -42.22 14.20 -12.84
CA GLU A 88 -41.49 14.81 -13.95
C GLU A 88 -40.18 15.47 -13.49
N GLY A 89 -40.14 16.03 -12.27
CA GLY A 89 -38.90 16.50 -11.64
C GLY A 89 -37.86 15.39 -11.43
N ILE A 90 -38.30 14.21 -10.95
CA ILE A 90 -37.46 13.02 -10.82
C ILE A 90 -36.89 12.57 -12.18
N LEU A 91 -37.71 12.57 -13.24
CA LEU A 91 -37.27 12.21 -14.60
C LEU A 91 -36.32 13.25 -15.23
N ARG A 92 -36.51 14.54 -14.95
CA ARG A 92 -35.57 15.60 -15.37
C ARG A 92 -34.21 15.46 -14.67
N TRP A 93 -34.20 15.02 -13.40
CA TRP A 93 -32.97 14.72 -12.68
C TRP A 93 -32.27 13.47 -13.22
N GLU A 94 -33.01 12.41 -13.57
CA GLU A 94 -32.46 11.25 -14.29
C GLU A 94 -31.72 11.68 -15.57
N ALA A 95 -32.34 12.54 -16.37
CA ALA A 95 -31.76 13.04 -17.62
C ALA A 95 -30.47 13.86 -17.38
N ALA A 96 -30.47 14.75 -16.39
CA ALA A 96 -29.28 15.53 -16.03
C ALA A 96 -28.12 14.65 -15.56
N LEU A 97 -28.39 13.64 -14.73
CA LEU A 97 -27.38 12.69 -14.27
C LEU A 97 -26.85 11.81 -15.41
N ARG A 98 -27.73 11.32 -16.30
CA ARG A 98 -27.32 10.55 -17.49
C ARG A 98 -26.48 11.39 -18.46
N MET A 99 -26.82 12.66 -18.68
CA MET A 99 -26.02 13.57 -19.48
C MET A 99 -24.57 13.66 -18.95
N THR A 100 -24.43 13.88 -17.64
CA THR A 100 -23.12 14.03 -16.96
C THR A 100 -22.31 12.74 -16.91
N PHE A 101 -22.91 11.61 -16.49
CA PHE A 101 -22.17 10.37 -16.21
C PHE A 101 -22.14 9.35 -17.35
N VAL A 102 -23.01 9.49 -18.36
CA VAL A 102 -23.17 8.51 -19.46
C VAL A 102 -22.88 9.17 -20.82
N GLU A 103 -23.54 10.29 -21.13
CA GLU A 103 -23.46 10.90 -22.47
C GLU A 103 -22.16 11.69 -22.68
N PHE A 104 -21.77 12.55 -21.73
CA PHE A 104 -20.55 13.36 -21.83
C PHE A 104 -19.26 12.52 -22.00
N PRO A 105 -19.00 11.46 -21.19
CA PRO A 105 -17.83 10.59 -21.42
C PRO A 105 -17.90 9.87 -22.78
N THR A 106 -19.10 9.46 -23.21
CA THR A 106 -19.30 8.80 -24.51
C THR A 106 -19.04 9.77 -25.68
N LEU A 107 -19.39 11.05 -25.53
CA LEU A 107 -19.10 12.10 -26.51
C LEU A 107 -17.59 12.40 -26.55
N LEU A 108 -16.93 12.47 -25.39
CA LEU A 108 -15.48 12.68 -25.31
C LEU A 108 -14.69 11.56 -26.00
N PHE A 109 -15.04 10.29 -25.73
CA PHE A 109 -14.41 9.14 -26.39
C PHE A 109 -14.70 9.06 -27.90
N LYS A 110 -15.82 9.61 -28.39
CA LYS A 110 -16.11 9.78 -29.82
C LYS A 110 -15.38 10.98 -30.46
N ARG A 111 -14.89 11.92 -29.66
CA ARG A 111 -14.22 13.15 -30.11
C ARG A 111 -12.69 13.01 -30.14
N PHE A 112 -12.15 12.15 -29.26
CA PHE A 112 -10.73 11.90 -29.11
C PHE A 112 -10.47 10.40 -28.89
N ASP A 113 -10.20 9.64 -29.96
CA ASP A 113 -9.98 8.18 -29.87
C ASP A 113 -8.86 7.79 -28.88
N SER A 114 -7.81 8.62 -28.80
CA SER A 114 -6.70 8.43 -27.86
C SER A 114 -7.11 8.49 -26.39
N ALA A 115 -8.21 9.18 -26.04
CA ALA A 115 -8.63 9.36 -24.65
C ALA A 115 -9.01 8.03 -23.98
N ARG A 116 -9.62 7.10 -24.72
CA ARG A 116 -9.92 5.72 -24.26
C ARG A 116 -8.66 4.99 -23.82
N THR A 117 -7.60 5.10 -24.61
CA THR A 117 -6.31 4.44 -24.37
C THR A 117 -5.58 5.08 -23.19
N ILE A 118 -5.54 6.43 -23.13
CA ILE A 118 -4.90 7.18 -22.03
C ILE A 118 -5.58 6.87 -20.69
N VAL A 119 -6.92 6.91 -20.62
CA VAL A 119 -7.69 6.59 -19.41
C VAL A 119 -7.47 5.14 -18.97
N SER A 120 -7.43 4.19 -19.91
CA SER A 120 -7.18 2.78 -19.58
C SER A 120 -5.74 2.51 -19.15
N PHE A 121 -4.75 3.19 -19.75
CA PHE A 121 -3.35 3.12 -19.35
C PHE A 121 -3.14 3.68 -17.95
N PHE A 122 -3.67 4.88 -17.65
CA PHE A 122 -3.58 5.50 -16.34
C PHE A 122 -4.23 4.65 -15.24
N PHE A 123 -5.41 4.07 -15.51
CA PHE A 123 -6.06 3.15 -14.58
C PHE A 123 -5.18 1.93 -14.26
N VAL A 124 -4.60 1.29 -15.28
CA VAL A 124 -3.67 0.16 -15.10
C VAL A 124 -2.41 0.60 -14.35
N TYR A 125 -1.85 1.77 -14.66
CA TYR A 125 -0.67 2.32 -13.99
C TYR A 125 -0.90 2.51 -12.48
N VAL A 126 -2.00 3.16 -12.09
CA VAL A 126 -2.35 3.36 -10.67
C VAL A 126 -2.58 2.02 -9.95
N MET A 127 -3.29 1.09 -10.58
CA MET A 127 -3.53 -0.25 -10.00
C MET A 127 -2.24 -1.07 -9.83
N LEU A 128 -1.28 -0.93 -10.75
CA LEU A 128 0.05 -1.55 -10.63
C LEU A 128 0.91 -0.86 -9.57
N GLN A 129 0.84 0.48 -9.45
CA GLN A 129 1.54 1.23 -8.41
C GLN A 129 1.02 0.84 -7.01
N ALA A 130 -0.30 0.73 -6.84
CA ALA A 130 -0.92 0.26 -5.61
C ALA A 130 -0.52 -1.20 -5.26
N LEU A 131 -0.45 -2.08 -6.26
CA LEU A 131 0.05 -3.45 -6.08
C LEU A 131 1.53 -3.50 -5.68
N ALA A 132 2.36 -2.60 -6.21
CA ALA A 132 3.78 -2.54 -5.88
C ALA A 132 4.05 -1.99 -4.47
N ILE A 133 3.27 -0.98 -4.05
CA ILE A 133 3.25 -0.46 -2.67
C ILE A 133 2.78 -1.55 -1.69
N LEU A 134 1.77 -2.34 -2.06
CA LEU A 134 1.33 -3.50 -1.27
C LEU A 134 2.41 -4.60 -1.17
N TRP A 135 3.20 -4.81 -2.23
CA TRP A 135 4.36 -5.68 -2.18
C TRP A 135 5.43 -5.17 -1.22
N GLY A 136 5.73 -3.86 -1.23
CA GLY A 136 6.63 -3.24 -0.24
C GLY A 136 6.19 -3.51 1.20
N PHE A 137 4.91 -3.31 1.50
CA PHE A 137 4.33 -3.64 2.80
C PHE A 137 4.48 -5.13 3.17
N LEU A 138 4.32 -6.05 2.20
CA LEU A 138 4.51 -7.48 2.44
C LEU A 138 5.97 -7.83 2.76
N PHE A 139 6.94 -7.14 2.16
CA PHE A 139 8.35 -7.27 2.54
C PHE A 139 8.62 -6.74 3.95
N ASN A 140 7.99 -5.63 4.39
CA ASN A 140 8.12 -5.14 5.78
C ASN A 140 7.61 -6.17 6.80
N VAL A 141 6.44 -6.78 6.55
CA VAL A 141 5.93 -7.89 7.38
C VAL A 141 6.89 -9.09 7.38
N GLY A 142 7.64 -9.29 6.28
CA GLY A 142 8.74 -10.24 6.20
C GLY A 142 9.98 -9.83 7.01
N ALA A 143 10.34 -8.55 7.04
CA ALA A 143 11.46 -8.03 7.84
C ALA A 143 11.18 -8.15 9.34
N VAL A 144 9.97 -7.77 9.78
CA VAL A 144 9.50 -7.93 11.17
C VAL A 144 9.50 -9.41 11.61
N LEU A 145 9.14 -10.33 10.71
CA LEU A 145 9.25 -11.78 10.96
C LEU A 145 10.71 -12.24 11.05
N GLY A 146 11.58 -11.72 10.18
CA GLY A 146 13.02 -12.00 10.17
C GLY A 146 13.69 -11.57 11.47
N GLU A 147 13.50 -10.31 11.87
CA GLU A 147 13.96 -9.73 13.15
C GLU A 147 13.55 -10.62 14.33
N ASN A 148 12.23 -10.83 14.52
CA ASN A 148 11.67 -11.56 15.65
C ASN A 148 11.92 -13.09 15.61
N THR A 149 12.62 -13.64 14.60
CA THR A 149 12.84 -15.10 14.50
C THR A 149 13.60 -15.63 15.72
N SER A 150 14.62 -14.92 16.20
CA SER A 150 15.36 -15.16 17.44
C SER A 150 14.42 -15.48 18.61
N THR A 151 13.55 -14.53 18.93
CA THR A 151 12.63 -14.56 20.05
C THR A 151 11.50 -15.58 19.83
N ILE A 152 11.02 -15.77 18.59
CA ILE A 152 10.06 -16.84 18.25
C ILE A 152 10.67 -18.24 18.45
N VAL A 153 11.96 -18.44 18.15
CA VAL A 153 12.64 -19.75 18.30
C VAL A 153 12.88 -20.11 19.77
N THR A 154 12.98 -19.14 20.68
CA THR A 154 13.12 -19.39 22.13
C THR A 154 11.78 -19.59 22.86
N MET A 155 10.64 -19.31 22.22
CA MET A 155 9.30 -19.49 22.82
C MET A 155 8.91 -20.98 22.98
N PRO A 156 8.01 -21.29 23.95
CA PRO A 156 7.31 -22.57 23.98
C PRO A 156 6.59 -22.85 22.66
N PHE A 157 6.66 -24.09 22.15
CA PHE A 157 6.16 -24.48 20.83
C PHE A 157 4.73 -24.00 20.50
N ILE A 158 3.81 -24.08 21.48
CA ILE A 158 2.41 -23.64 21.31
C ILE A 158 2.34 -22.13 21.07
N GLN A 159 3.13 -21.34 21.79
CA GLN A 159 3.19 -19.89 21.67
C GLN A 159 3.84 -19.47 20.34
N ALA A 160 4.99 -20.07 20.01
CA ALA A 160 5.67 -19.87 18.73
C ALA A 160 4.74 -20.18 17.53
N PHE A 161 3.98 -21.29 17.61
CA PHE A 161 2.99 -21.65 16.60
C PHE A 161 1.86 -20.60 16.49
N CYS A 162 1.30 -20.13 17.61
CA CYS A 162 0.26 -19.10 17.59
C CYS A 162 0.77 -17.80 16.96
N VAL A 163 1.96 -17.33 17.34
CA VAL A 163 2.60 -16.13 16.76
C VAL A 163 2.82 -16.30 15.26
N LEU A 164 3.39 -17.43 14.81
CA LEU A 164 3.57 -17.71 13.38
C LEU A 164 2.25 -17.74 12.60
N VAL A 165 1.15 -18.20 13.20
CA VAL A 165 -0.19 -18.16 12.57
C VAL A 165 -0.71 -16.72 12.43
N VAL A 166 -0.36 -15.79 13.33
CA VAL A 166 -0.66 -14.35 13.13
C VAL A 166 0.08 -13.80 11.91
N TYR A 167 1.40 -14.01 11.79
CA TYR A 167 2.17 -13.59 10.61
C TYR A 167 1.62 -14.19 9.30
N VAL A 168 1.30 -15.50 9.29
CA VAL A 168 0.69 -16.16 8.12
C VAL A 168 -0.71 -15.60 7.80
N SER A 169 -1.48 -15.17 8.81
CA SER A 169 -2.78 -14.54 8.60
C SER A 169 -2.65 -13.14 7.97
N VAL A 170 -1.70 -12.32 8.45
CA VAL A 170 -1.38 -11.01 7.88
C VAL A 170 -0.92 -11.15 6.43
N MET A 171 0.13 -11.94 6.18
CA MET A 171 0.64 -12.19 4.83
C MET A 171 -0.44 -12.78 3.92
N GLY A 172 -1.28 -13.68 4.45
CA GLY A 172 -2.38 -14.31 3.74
C GLY A 172 -3.47 -13.33 3.29
N ILE A 173 -3.85 -12.37 4.14
CA ILE A 173 -4.80 -11.30 3.81
C ILE A 173 -4.19 -10.35 2.77
N VAL A 174 -2.95 -9.89 2.97
CA VAL A 174 -2.22 -9.02 2.04
C VAL A 174 -2.11 -9.67 0.65
N LEU A 175 -1.73 -10.95 0.57
CA LEU A 175 -1.67 -11.71 -0.69
C LEU A 175 -3.05 -11.94 -1.32
N SER A 176 -4.09 -12.15 -0.50
CA SER A 176 -5.47 -12.31 -0.99
C SER A 176 -6.01 -11.03 -1.63
N PHE A 177 -5.76 -9.88 -0.99
CA PHE A 177 -6.08 -8.54 -1.47
C PHE A 177 -5.25 -8.16 -2.71
N GLY A 178 -3.95 -8.43 -2.71
CA GLY A 178 -3.06 -8.20 -3.85
C GLY A 178 -3.46 -9.02 -5.07
N ARG A 179 -3.87 -10.28 -4.88
CA ARG A 179 -4.42 -11.12 -5.95
C ARG A 179 -5.74 -10.54 -6.51
N ALA A 180 -6.61 -9.98 -5.68
CA ALA A 180 -7.83 -9.32 -6.16
C ALA A 180 -7.52 -8.05 -6.96
N THR A 181 -6.62 -7.21 -6.47
CA THR A 181 -6.09 -6.01 -7.16
C THR A 181 -5.50 -6.37 -8.52
N TRP A 182 -4.66 -7.42 -8.58
CA TRP A 182 -4.07 -7.95 -9.80
C TRP A 182 -5.10 -8.41 -10.84
N ILE A 183 -6.13 -9.14 -10.38
CA ILE A 183 -7.23 -9.60 -11.23
C ILE A 183 -8.00 -8.40 -11.81
N LEU A 184 -8.34 -7.41 -10.98
CA LEU A 184 -8.96 -6.16 -11.42
C LEU A 184 -8.10 -5.42 -12.45
N THR A 185 -6.78 -5.30 -12.20
CA THR A 185 -5.82 -4.61 -13.07
C THR A 185 -5.91 -5.13 -14.51
N TRP A 186 -5.73 -6.44 -14.71
CA TRP A 186 -5.70 -7.02 -16.06
C TRP A 186 -7.08 -7.17 -16.68
N GLN A 187 -8.13 -7.33 -15.88
CA GLN A 187 -9.52 -7.33 -16.38
C GLN A 187 -9.98 -5.95 -16.86
N SER A 188 -9.41 -4.85 -16.34
CA SER A 188 -9.74 -3.49 -16.76
C SER A 188 -9.43 -3.22 -18.24
N LEU A 189 -8.47 -3.95 -18.84
CA LEU A 189 -8.14 -3.90 -20.26
C LEU A 189 -9.28 -4.40 -21.17
N GLN A 190 -10.10 -5.33 -20.66
CA GLN A 190 -11.27 -5.91 -21.36
C GLN A 190 -12.60 -5.42 -20.75
N ASN A 191 -12.58 -4.28 -20.07
CA ASN A 191 -13.73 -3.70 -19.36
C ASN A 191 -14.43 -4.71 -18.43
N PHE A 192 -13.63 -5.36 -17.57
CA PHE A 192 -14.05 -6.24 -16.47
C PHE A 192 -14.99 -7.40 -16.86
N PRO A 193 -14.60 -8.31 -17.77
CA PRO A 193 -15.47 -9.38 -18.27
C PRO A 193 -15.98 -10.32 -17.17
N LEU A 194 -15.19 -10.56 -16.12
CA LEU A 194 -15.58 -11.40 -14.99
C LEU A 194 -16.69 -10.75 -14.15
N ILE A 195 -16.57 -9.45 -13.87
CA ILE A 195 -17.57 -8.69 -13.12
C ILE A 195 -18.85 -8.54 -13.95
N ARG A 196 -18.72 -8.31 -15.26
CA ARG A 196 -19.87 -8.31 -16.19
C ARG A 196 -20.65 -9.62 -16.13
N ARG A 197 -19.97 -10.77 -16.10
CA ARG A 197 -20.62 -12.09 -15.94
C ARG A 197 -21.25 -12.30 -14.57
N ILE A 198 -20.58 -11.89 -13.49
CA ILE A 198 -21.17 -11.98 -12.13
C ILE A 198 -22.45 -11.14 -12.04
N ILE A 199 -22.45 -9.92 -12.57
CA ILE A 199 -23.62 -9.03 -12.61
C ILE A 199 -24.73 -9.58 -13.52
N ALA A 200 -24.40 -10.25 -14.62
CA ALA A 200 -25.39 -10.90 -15.50
C ALA A 200 -25.97 -12.20 -14.92
N CYS A 201 -25.20 -12.93 -14.10
CA CYS A 201 -25.68 -14.12 -13.38
C CYS A 201 -26.50 -13.78 -12.12
N GLU A 202 -26.34 -12.58 -11.55
CA GLU A 202 -27.23 -12.08 -10.50
C GLU A 202 -28.59 -11.70 -11.08
N CYS A 203 -29.63 -12.49 -10.79
CA CYS A 203 -30.95 -12.34 -11.40
C CYS A 203 -31.66 -11.01 -11.06
N SER A 204 -31.21 -10.28 -10.03
CA SER A 204 -31.83 -9.02 -9.61
C SER A 204 -30.81 -7.85 -9.63
N PRO A 205 -31.03 -6.79 -10.43
CA PRO A 205 -30.11 -5.65 -10.50
C PRO A 205 -30.01 -4.90 -9.17
N GLN A 206 -31.05 -4.98 -8.33
CA GLN A 206 -31.11 -4.37 -7.02
C GLN A 206 -30.08 -4.99 -6.06
N ALA A 207 -29.91 -6.32 -6.05
CA ALA A 207 -28.96 -6.98 -5.15
C ALA A 207 -27.51 -6.57 -5.44
N VAL A 208 -27.15 -6.36 -6.71
CA VAL A 208 -25.84 -5.81 -7.11
C VAL A 208 -25.64 -4.41 -6.52
N ILE A 209 -26.63 -3.53 -6.65
CA ILE A 209 -26.60 -2.16 -6.12
C ILE A 209 -26.45 -2.16 -4.58
N PHE A 210 -27.27 -2.93 -3.86
CA PHE A 210 -27.14 -3.05 -2.40
C PHE A 210 -25.78 -3.59 -1.97
N THR A 211 -25.24 -4.58 -2.68
CA THR A 211 -23.96 -5.20 -2.32
C THR A 211 -22.77 -4.27 -2.58
N VAL A 212 -22.78 -3.51 -3.68
CA VAL A 212 -21.73 -2.51 -3.96
C VAL A 212 -21.81 -1.31 -3.00
N ALA A 213 -23.00 -0.98 -2.48
CA ALA A 213 -23.17 0.08 -1.49
C ALA A 213 -22.54 -0.24 -0.11
N MET A 214 -22.46 -1.52 0.28
CA MET A 214 -22.06 -1.93 1.65
C MET A 214 -20.75 -1.28 2.17
N PRO A 215 -19.64 -1.23 1.42
CA PRO A 215 -18.41 -0.63 1.94
C PRO A 215 -18.54 0.87 2.20
N MET A 216 -19.29 1.59 1.35
CA MET A 216 -19.58 3.02 1.57
C MET A 216 -20.51 3.22 2.78
N LEU A 217 -21.53 2.37 2.94
CA LEU A 217 -22.44 2.39 4.09
C LEU A 217 -21.73 2.08 5.43
N ILE A 218 -20.61 1.36 5.40
CA ILE A 218 -19.78 1.11 6.59
C ILE A 218 -18.83 2.29 6.85
N ILE A 219 -18.17 2.81 5.81
CA ILE A 219 -17.15 3.88 5.96
C ILE A 219 -17.79 5.23 6.34
N LEU A 220 -18.96 5.57 5.79
CA LEU A 220 -19.56 6.89 5.98
C LEU A 220 -19.97 7.19 7.44
N PRO A 221 -20.66 6.31 8.19
CA PRO A 221 -20.93 6.55 9.61
C PRO A 221 -19.65 6.71 10.43
N SER A 222 -18.62 5.89 10.18
CA SER A 222 -17.32 6.01 10.88
C SER A 222 -16.66 7.38 10.63
N LEU A 223 -16.70 7.90 9.39
CA LEU A 223 -16.15 9.22 9.03
C LEU A 223 -16.88 10.42 9.66
N ILE A 224 -18.07 10.21 10.24
CA ILE A 224 -18.88 11.24 10.92
C ILE A 224 -18.82 11.05 12.46
N MET A 225 -18.89 9.81 12.94
CA MET A 225 -18.96 9.47 14.36
C MET A 225 -17.58 9.45 15.05
N VAL A 226 -16.52 8.96 14.40
CA VAL A 226 -15.19 8.92 15.02
C VAL A 226 -14.66 10.33 15.32
N PRO A 227 -14.71 11.31 14.38
CA PRO A 227 -14.22 12.66 14.66
C PRO A 227 -15.01 13.42 15.73
N SER A 228 -16.23 12.98 16.08
CA SER A 228 -17.02 13.59 17.17
C SER A 228 -16.66 13.02 18.54
N HIS A 229 -16.44 11.70 18.62
CA HIS A 229 -16.29 11.00 19.89
C HIS A 229 -14.83 10.81 20.31
N CYS A 230 -13.88 10.80 19.36
CA CYS A 230 -12.45 10.63 19.61
C CYS A 230 -11.69 11.96 19.61
N THR A 231 -12.25 13.01 20.22
CA THR A 231 -11.58 14.31 20.39
C THR A 231 -10.75 14.34 21.68
N ASN A 232 -9.63 15.07 21.69
CA ASN A 232 -8.68 15.11 22.83
C ASN A 232 -9.28 15.64 24.16
N THR A 233 -10.42 16.32 24.11
CA THR A 233 -11.19 16.73 25.31
C THR A 233 -12.02 15.57 25.83
N VAL A 234 -12.88 14.98 25.00
CA VAL A 234 -13.72 13.82 25.35
C VAL A 234 -12.84 12.64 25.81
N LEU A 235 -11.70 12.41 25.17
CA LEU A 235 -10.76 11.33 25.51
C LEU A 235 -10.17 11.41 26.93
N LYS A 236 -10.22 12.57 27.60
CA LYS A 236 -9.81 12.75 29.00
C LYS A 236 -10.91 12.48 30.02
N GLU A 237 -12.17 12.54 29.60
CA GLU A 237 -13.36 12.35 30.45
C GLU A 237 -14.11 11.04 30.15
N SER A 238 -13.79 10.39 29.02
CA SER A 238 -14.43 9.17 28.54
C SER A 238 -14.01 7.91 29.31
N SER A 239 -14.85 6.87 29.24
CA SER A 239 -14.52 5.56 29.82
C SER A 239 -13.36 4.87 29.08
N THR A 240 -12.67 3.96 29.78
CA THR A 240 -11.52 3.20 29.26
C THR A 240 -11.80 2.51 27.93
N LEU A 241 -13.03 2.05 27.69
CA LEU A 241 -13.44 1.41 26.44
C LEU A 241 -13.47 2.40 25.26
N VAL A 242 -13.90 3.65 25.47
CA VAL A 242 -13.85 4.69 24.42
C VAL A 242 -12.40 5.06 24.12
N HIS A 243 -11.57 5.21 25.16
CA HIS A 243 -10.14 5.46 25.00
C HIS A 243 -9.46 4.38 24.15
N ALA A 244 -9.63 3.09 24.50
CA ALA A 244 -9.10 1.98 23.73
C ALA A 244 -9.67 1.92 22.29
N MET A 245 -10.97 2.18 22.11
CA MET A 245 -11.57 2.25 20.76
C MET A 245 -11.00 3.37 19.88
N CYS A 246 -10.59 4.50 20.46
CA CYS A 246 -10.05 5.65 19.73
C CYS A 246 -8.54 5.58 19.50
N GLU A 247 -7.77 5.05 20.46
CA GLU A 247 -6.30 5.07 20.43
C GLU A 247 -5.67 3.75 19.95
N GLU A 248 -6.26 2.59 20.26
CA GLU A 248 -5.68 1.30 19.88
C GLU A 248 -6.20 0.80 18.53
N SER A 249 -7.48 1.05 18.25
CA SER A 249 -8.18 0.54 17.06
C SER A 249 -7.85 1.27 15.76
N TYR A 250 -8.23 0.67 14.63
CA TYR A 250 -8.16 1.27 13.29
C TYR A 250 -8.90 2.63 13.19
N LEU A 251 -9.81 2.92 14.13
CA LEU A 251 -10.48 4.21 14.27
C LEU A 251 -9.48 5.36 14.55
N LYS A 252 -8.29 5.08 15.13
CA LYS A 252 -7.18 6.04 15.28
C LYS A 252 -6.88 6.77 13.97
N LEU A 253 -6.82 6.04 12.85
CA LEU A 253 -6.57 6.58 11.51
C LEU A 253 -7.67 7.54 11.00
N LEU A 254 -8.86 7.53 11.64
CA LEU A 254 -9.99 8.41 11.33
C LEU A 254 -10.08 9.61 12.30
N THR A 255 -9.21 9.69 13.30
CA THR A 255 -9.10 10.84 14.22
C THR A 255 -8.29 11.98 13.61
N ASP A 256 -8.32 13.13 14.26
CA ASP A 256 -7.57 14.33 13.86
C ASP A 256 -6.04 14.18 14.04
N LYS A 257 -5.55 13.04 14.56
CA LYS A 257 -4.12 12.69 14.56
C LYS A 257 -3.58 12.39 13.15
N HIS A 258 -4.40 11.85 12.25
CA HIS A 258 -4.02 11.52 10.88
C HIS A 258 -4.90 12.25 9.85
N PRO A 259 -4.92 13.60 9.86
CA PRO A 259 -5.92 14.40 9.14
C PRO A 259 -5.81 14.25 7.61
N VAL A 260 -4.62 13.93 7.09
CA VAL A 260 -4.40 13.65 5.67
C VAL A 260 -5.10 12.35 5.25
N PHE A 261 -4.97 11.28 6.04
CA PHE A 261 -5.62 10.00 5.76
C PHE A 261 -7.14 10.12 5.88
N GLN A 262 -7.62 10.76 6.95
CA GLN A 262 -9.04 11.06 7.17
C GLN A 262 -9.64 11.83 5.98
N ARG A 263 -8.97 12.89 5.51
CA ARG A 263 -9.40 13.70 4.35
C ARG A 263 -9.35 12.91 3.04
N ALA A 264 -8.25 12.22 2.75
CA ALA A 264 -8.09 11.39 1.55
C ALA A 264 -9.13 10.26 1.48
N LEU A 265 -9.52 9.68 2.62
CA LEU A 265 -10.58 8.69 2.70
C LEU A 265 -11.96 9.31 2.42
N ARG A 266 -12.31 10.45 3.03
CA ARG A 266 -13.55 11.19 2.70
C ARG A 266 -13.65 11.47 1.20
N ILE A 267 -12.57 11.95 0.58
CA ILE A 267 -12.51 12.24 -0.86
C ILE A 267 -12.64 10.95 -1.70
N SER A 268 -11.93 9.88 -1.33
CA SER A 268 -12.03 8.57 -2.00
C SER A 268 -13.45 8.01 -1.93
N THR A 269 -14.11 8.14 -0.78
CA THR A 269 -15.51 7.76 -0.61
C THR A 269 -16.43 8.63 -1.47
N ALA A 270 -16.22 9.95 -1.56
CA ALA A 270 -17.01 10.82 -2.44
C ALA A 270 -16.89 10.46 -3.93
N ILE A 271 -15.68 10.12 -4.41
CA ILE A 271 -15.46 9.62 -5.79
C ILE A 271 -16.18 8.28 -5.99
N ALA A 272 -16.07 7.35 -5.04
CA ALA A 272 -16.77 6.07 -5.08
C ALA A 272 -18.30 6.24 -5.09
N ILE A 273 -18.85 7.25 -4.41
CA ILE A 273 -20.29 7.58 -4.44
C ILE A 273 -20.73 8.10 -5.81
N CYS A 274 -19.94 8.97 -6.46
CA CYS A 274 -20.23 9.41 -7.83
C CYS A 274 -20.27 8.22 -8.80
N GLN A 275 -19.41 7.23 -8.59
CA GLN A 275 -19.37 5.99 -9.36
C GLN A 275 -20.49 5.01 -9.01
N PHE A 276 -20.95 4.99 -7.76
CA PHE A 276 -22.16 4.27 -7.34
C PHE A 276 -23.43 4.89 -7.96
N ILE A 277 -23.50 6.22 -8.07
CA ILE A 277 -24.57 6.91 -8.80
C ILE A 277 -24.55 6.51 -10.29
N GLN A 278 -23.36 6.50 -10.91
CA GLN A 278 -23.18 6.01 -12.29
C GLN A 278 -23.64 4.55 -12.45
N LEU A 279 -23.29 3.66 -11.51
CA LEU A 279 -23.76 2.27 -11.47
C LEU A 279 -25.29 2.17 -11.43
N CYS A 280 -25.95 2.92 -10.52
CA CYS A 280 -27.41 2.92 -10.37
C CYS A 280 -28.13 3.39 -11.65
N LEU A 281 -27.55 4.32 -12.41
CA LEU A 281 -28.14 4.81 -13.66
C LEU A 281 -27.97 3.81 -14.82
N GLU A 282 -26.90 3.02 -14.82
CA GLU A 282 -26.55 2.12 -15.93
C GLU A 282 -27.10 0.70 -15.75
N ILE A 283 -27.28 0.25 -14.49
CA ILE A 283 -27.88 -1.05 -14.15
C ILE A 283 -29.41 -0.98 -14.11
N LEU A 284 -30.01 0.14 -13.68
CA LEU A 284 -31.48 0.27 -13.69
C LEU A 284 -31.98 0.77 -15.06
N PRO A 285 -33.09 0.20 -15.58
CA PRO A 285 -33.75 0.75 -16.75
C PRO A 285 -34.27 2.17 -16.47
N ARG A 286 -34.60 2.92 -17.54
CA ARG A 286 -35.06 4.31 -17.44
C ARG A 286 -36.13 4.46 -16.37
N TRP A 287 -36.01 5.43 -15.46
CA TRP A 287 -36.86 5.50 -14.26
C TRP A 287 -38.35 5.66 -14.59
N ARG A 288 -38.68 6.17 -15.79
CA ARG A 288 -40.04 6.21 -16.33
C ARG A 288 -40.72 4.83 -16.44
N SER A 289 -39.97 3.75 -16.69
CA SER A 289 -40.48 2.37 -16.63
C SER A 289 -40.19 1.70 -15.28
N ALA A 290 -38.98 1.87 -14.73
CA ALA A 290 -38.60 1.25 -13.46
C ALA A 290 -39.52 1.65 -12.28
N LEU A 291 -40.01 2.90 -12.28
CA LEU A 291 -40.92 3.46 -11.27
C LEU A 291 -42.38 3.57 -11.78
N ALA A 292 -42.78 2.73 -12.75
CA ALA A 292 -44.17 2.61 -13.15
C ALA A 292 -45.08 2.23 -11.94
N GLY A 293 -46.32 2.70 -11.94
CA GLY A 293 -47.29 2.39 -10.88
C GLY A 293 -47.03 3.02 -9.51
N LEU A 294 -45.96 3.83 -9.32
CA LEU A 294 -45.59 4.38 -8.01
C LEU A 294 -46.74 5.16 -7.35
N SER A 295 -47.08 4.85 -6.09
CA SER A 295 -48.21 5.48 -5.40
C SER A 295 -47.98 6.99 -5.16
N THR A 296 -49.06 7.76 -5.04
CA THR A 296 -49.00 9.22 -4.89
C THR A 296 -48.17 9.64 -3.67
N VAL A 297 -48.33 8.94 -2.53
CA VAL A 297 -47.56 9.19 -1.31
C VAL A 297 -46.06 8.97 -1.56
N LYS A 298 -45.67 7.82 -2.12
CA LYS A 298 -44.26 7.53 -2.47
C LYS A 298 -43.69 8.55 -3.46
N THR A 299 -44.50 9.03 -4.40
CA THR A 299 -44.11 10.05 -5.39
C THR A 299 -43.77 11.38 -4.72
N PHE A 300 -44.59 11.84 -3.77
CA PHE A 300 -44.34 13.07 -3.02
C PHE A 300 -43.16 12.93 -2.06
N VAL A 301 -42.97 11.79 -1.40
CA VAL A 301 -41.81 11.56 -0.52
C VAL A 301 -40.50 11.59 -1.33
N LEU A 302 -40.39 10.81 -2.42
CA LEU A 302 -39.17 10.78 -3.25
C LEU A 302 -38.82 12.14 -3.85
N GLY A 303 -39.83 12.84 -4.40
CA GLY A 303 -39.63 14.11 -5.07
C GLY A 303 -39.44 15.29 -4.10
N GLY A 304 -40.06 15.24 -2.92
CA GLY A 304 -39.83 16.20 -1.83
C GLY A 304 -38.41 16.06 -1.27
N TRP A 305 -37.95 14.82 -1.04
CA TRP A 305 -36.56 14.52 -0.70
C TRP A 305 -35.61 15.07 -1.76
N LEU A 306 -35.86 14.78 -3.04
CA LEU A 306 -35.01 15.27 -4.15
C LEU A 306 -34.91 16.80 -4.20
N LEU A 307 -36.02 17.52 -4.03
CA LEU A 307 -36.01 18.99 -3.98
C LEU A 307 -35.20 19.51 -2.78
N GLY A 308 -35.35 18.89 -1.60
CA GLY A 308 -34.57 19.25 -0.40
C GLY A 308 -33.07 19.00 -0.60
N MET A 309 -32.68 17.85 -1.14
CA MET A 309 -31.28 17.51 -1.42
C MET A 309 -30.65 18.39 -2.49
N ASN A 310 -31.40 18.77 -3.53
CA ASN A 310 -30.92 19.69 -4.56
C ASN A 310 -30.80 21.12 -4.03
N PHE A 311 -31.69 21.57 -3.13
CA PHE A 311 -31.56 22.87 -2.46
C PHE A 311 -30.33 22.89 -1.54
N LEU A 312 -30.20 21.91 -0.65
CA LEU A 312 -29.05 21.79 0.26
C LEU A 312 -27.72 21.58 -0.50
N GLY A 313 -27.74 20.83 -1.60
CA GLY A 313 -26.58 20.61 -2.46
C GLY A 313 -26.18 21.86 -3.27
N GLY A 314 -27.15 22.64 -3.74
CA GLY A 314 -26.89 23.94 -4.37
C GLY A 314 -26.30 24.95 -3.38
N LEU A 315 -26.90 25.05 -2.19
CA LEU A 315 -26.41 25.86 -1.07
C LEU A 315 -24.98 25.45 -0.66
N TRP A 316 -24.72 24.14 -0.56
CA TRP A 316 -23.40 23.59 -0.31
C TRP A 316 -22.40 23.91 -1.44
N THR A 317 -22.81 23.85 -2.71
CA THR A 317 -21.91 24.12 -3.84
C THR A 317 -21.51 25.60 -3.93
N VAL A 318 -22.45 26.52 -3.63
CA VAL A 318 -22.17 27.96 -3.54
C VAL A 318 -21.19 28.24 -2.41
N GLU A 319 -21.45 27.72 -1.21
CA GLU A 319 -20.59 27.91 -0.04
C GLU A 319 -19.22 27.22 -0.18
N TRP A 320 -19.16 26.04 -0.81
CA TRP A 320 -17.91 25.35 -1.15
C TRP A 320 -17.02 26.18 -2.08
N SER A 321 -17.64 26.85 -3.04
CA SER A 321 -16.96 27.76 -3.97
C SER A 321 -16.52 29.04 -3.27
N ALA A 322 -17.36 29.60 -2.40
CA ALA A 322 -17.05 30.79 -1.60
C ALA A 322 -15.84 30.57 -0.68
N ARG A 323 -15.84 29.45 0.07
CA ARG A 323 -14.74 29.01 0.94
C ARG A 323 -13.44 28.66 0.21
N HIS A 324 -13.45 28.48 -1.11
CA HIS A 324 -12.20 28.30 -1.87
C HIS A 324 -11.44 29.61 -2.08
N PHE A 325 -12.12 30.75 -1.96
CA PHE A 325 -11.59 32.10 -2.11
C PHE A 325 -11.79 32.96 -0.85
N ASP A 326 -11.99 32.32 0.31
CA ASP A 326 -12.25 32.93 1.63
C ASP A 326 -13.40 33.97 1.66
N LEU A 327 -14.39 33.81 0.77
CA LEU A 327 -15.56 34.68 0.68
C LEU A 327 -16.67 34.21 1.63
N LYS A 328 -17.25 35.14 2.41
CA LYS A 328 -18.47 34.90 3.20
C LYS A 328 -19.71 35.28 2.40
N ILE A 329 -20.52 34.30 1.99
CA ILE A 329 -21.67 34.51 1.09
C ILE A 329 -23.00 33.97 1.66
N THR A 330 -22.97 32.89 2.46
CA THR A 330 -24.19 32.24 2.99
C THR A 330 -24.12 32.14 4.51
N PRO A 331 -25.25 31.94 5.24
CA PRO A 331 -25.21 31.69 6.69
C PRO A 331 -24.51 30.37 7.08
N LEU A 332 -24.02 29.58 6.12
CA LEU A 332 -23.11 28.46 6.39
C LEU A 332 -21.65 28.92 6.56
N SER A 333 -21.29 30.17 6.26
CA SER A 333 -19.90 30.65 6.37
C SER A 333 -19.36 30.70 7.78
N ASP A 334 -20.25 30.75 8.77
CA ASP A 334 -19.89 30.77 10.18
C ASP A 334 -19.84 29.35 10.81
N LEU A 335 -20.13 28.30 10.03
CA LEU A 335 -19.85 26.92 10.44
C LEU A 335 -18.33 26.69 10.49
N THR A 336 -17.86 26.07 11.57
CA THR A 336 -16.48 25.57 11.66
C THR A 336 -16.18 24.58 10.53
N ASN A 337 -14.91 24.46 10.13
CA ASN A 337 -14.48 23.50 9.10
C ASN A 337 -14.97 22.07 9.40
N TYR A 338 -14.98 21.69 10.68
CA TYR A 338 -15.51 20.43 11.18
C TYR A 338 -17.02 20.25 10.92
N GLN A 339 -17.85 21.23 11.31
CA GLN A 339 -19.30 21.19 11.07
C GLN A 339 -19.63 21.21 9.57
N TRP A 340 -18.86 21.97 8.80
CA TRP A 340 -18.94 22.06 7.34
C TRP A 340 -18.64 20.71 6.65
N GLU A 341 -17.58 20.02 7.07
CA GLU A 341 -17.25 18.68 6.59
C GLU A 341 -18.32 17.66 6.97
N ILE A 342 -18.86 17.69 8.20
CA ILE A 342 -20.00 16.85 8.60
C ILE A 342 -21.24 17.11 7.74
N PHE A 343 -21.59 18.38 7.45
CA PHE A 343 -22.73 18.73 6.60
C PHE A 343 -22.59 18.14 5.19
N GLY A 344 -21.39 18.22 4.59
CA GLY A 344 -21.10 17.57 3.30
C GLY A 344 -21.20 16.04 3.35
N MET A 345 -20.68 15.40 4.42
CA MET A 345 -20.75 13.94 4.58
C MET A 345 -22.17 13.44 4.86
N ALA A 346 -22.97 14.18 5.63
CA ALA A 346 -24.39 13.89 5.86
C ALA A 346 -25.21 14.04 4.56
N LEU A 347 -24.88 15.02 3.71
CA LEU A 347 -25.46 15.18 2.38
C LEU A 347 -25.10 14.00 1.45
N LEU A 348 -23.87 13.48 1.50
CA LEU A 348 -23.48 12.27 0.77
C LEU A 348 -24.26 11.03 1.26
N VAL A 349 -24.45 10.85 2.57
CA VAL A 349 -25.30 9.79 3.14
C VAL A 349 -26.75 9.93 2.67
N GLY A 350 -27.31 11.14 2.71
CA GLY A 350 -28.66 11.45 2.23
C GLY A 350 -28.88 11.10 0.75
N TRP A 351 -27.84 11.27 -0.09
CA TRP A 351 -27.88 10.83 -1.48
C TRP A 351 -27.88 9.31 -1.63
N ILE A 352 -26.98 8.58 -0.95
CA ILE A 352 -26.94 7.11 -1.04
C ILE A 352 -28.28 6.51 -0.61
N ILE A 353 -28.82 6.95 0.54
CA ILE A 353 -30.10 6.41 1.03
C ILE A 353 -31.23 6.69 0.01
N TRP A 354 -31.25 7.87 -0.63
CA TRP A 354 -32.23 8.16 -1.69
C TRP A 354 -32.12 7.22 -2.90
N PHE A 355 -30.90 6.94 -3.39
CA PHE A 355 -30.69 5.98 -4.48
C PHE A 355 -31.04 4.54 -4.08
N LEU A 356 -30.76 4.12 -2.84
CA LEU A 356 -31.17 2.81 -2.31
C LEU A 356 -32.70 2.71 -2.15
N VAL A 357 -33.37 3.78 -1.72
CA VAL A 357 -34.83 3.84 -1.61
C VAL A 357 -35.50 3.82 -2.99
N ILE A 358 -34.95 4.50 -4.00
CA ILE A 358 -35.37 4.33 -5.39
C ILE A 358 -35.18 2.88 -5.84
N THR A 359 -34.04 2.27 -5.55
CA THR A 359 -33.74 0.88 -5.91
C THR A 359 -34.77 -0.09 -5.30
N CYS A 360 -35.10 0.06 -4.01
CA CYS A 360 -36.21 -0.64 -3.34
C CYS A 360 -37.56 -0.51 -4.06
N PHE A 361 -37.85 0.63 -4.68
CA PHE A 361 -39.10 0.84 -5.40
C PHE A 361 -39.11 0.32 -6.85
N THR A 362 -37.98 -0.20 -7.36
CA THR A 362 -37.94 -0.88 -8.67
C THR A 362 -38.35 -2.35 -8.63
N TYR A 363 -38.23 -3.03 -7.48
CA TYR A 363 -38.54 -4.46 -7.32
C TYR A 363 -39.87 -4.93 -7.96
N PRO A 364 -40.99 -4.17 -7.92
CA PRO A 364 -42.25 -4.61 -8.53
C PRO A 364 -42.26 -4.62 -10.07
N ASN A 365 -41.35 -3.89 -10.71
CA ASN A 365 -41.34 -3.65 -12.17
C ASN A 365 -40.07 -4.18 -12.87
N VAL A 366 -39.03 -4.55 -12.11
CA VAL A 366 -37.71 -4.93 -12.62
C VAL A 366 -37.27 -6.23 -11.94
N SER A 367 -37.72 -7.35 -12.50
CA SER A 367 -37.51 -8.71 -11.98
C SER A 367 -36.43 -9.51 -12.71
N GLU A 368 -35.96 -9.03 -13.86
CA GLU A 368 -34.96 -9.70 -14.71
C GLU A 368 -33.84 -8.74 -15.11
N CYS A 369 -32.61 -9.23 -15.18
CA CYS A 369 -31.47 -8.49 -15.71
C CYS A 369 -31.45 -8.52 -17.24
N ASP A 370 -31.86 -7.41 -17.88
CA ASP A 370 -31.76 -7.13 -19.32
C ASP A 370 -30.27 -6.95 -19.75
N SER A 371 -29.52 -8.04 -19.61
CA SER A 371 -28.07 -8.07 -19.40
C SER A 371 -27.29 -8.24 -20.69
N ASN A 372 -27.52 -7.34 -21.64
CA ASN A 372 -26.71 -7.26 -22.85
C ASN A 372 -25.23 -6.94 -22.50
N GLU A 373 -24.35 -7.95 -22.53
CA GLU A 373 -22.92 -7.86 -22.14
C GLU A 373 -22.17 -6.68 -22.80
N LYS A 374 -22.63 -6.22 -23.97
CA LYS A 374 -22.06 -5.07 -24.70
C LYS A 374 -22.38 -3.74 -24.03
N ALA A 375 -23.60 -3.56 -23.51
CA ALA A 375 -23.99 -2.34 -22.78
C ALA A 375 -23.15 -2.20 -21.50
N LEU A 376 -23.03 -3.30 -20.76
CA LEU A 376 -22.26 -3.38 -19.52
C LEU A 376 -20.75 -3.16 -19.75
N SER A 377 -20.23 -3.46 -20.95
CA SER A 377 -18.84 -3.13 -21.33
C SER A 377 -18.63 -1.61 -21.45
N GLY A 378 -19.61 -0.88 -21.98
CA GLY A 378 -19.56 0.58 -22.07
C GLY A 378 -19.60 1.29 -20.72
N PHE A 379 -20.39 0.76 -19.77
CA PHE A 379 -20.40 1.25 -18.39
C PHE A 379 -19.00 1.22 -17.76
N PHE A 380 -18.28 0.09 -17.84
CA PHE A 380 -16.94 -0.05 -17.28
C PHE A 380 -15.88 0.81 -17.99
N GLU A 381 -16.09 1.20 -19.24
CA GLU A 381 -15.27 2.20 -19.93
C GLU A 381 -15.45 3.59 -19.31
N ARG A 382 -16.70 3.96 -19.02
CA ARG A 382 -17.07 5.25 -18.39
C ARG A 382 -16.76 5.30 -16.89
N LEU A 383 -16.71 4.15 -16.21
CA LEU A 383 -16.25 4.02 -14.82
C LEU A 383 -14.75 4.37 -14.68
N LYS A 384 -13.92 3.94 -15.65
CA LYS A 384 -12.50 4.34 -15.70
C LYS A 384 -12.36 5.84 -15.97
N PHE A 385 -13.24 6.44 -16.77
CA PHE A 385 -13.24 7.89 -16.97
C PHE A 385 -13.53 8.65 -15.66
N THR A 386 -14.57 8.26 -14.92
CA THR A 386 -14.93 8.93 -13.65
C THR A 386 -13.88 8.75 -12.56
N PHE A 387 -13.13 7.63 -12.56
CA PHE A 387 -11.95 7.45 -11.72
C PHE A 387 -10.87 8.51 -12.01
N VAL A 388 -10.37 8.55 -13.25
CA VAL A 388 -9.27 9.46 -13.64
C VAL A 388 -9.68 10.92 -13.54
N PHE A 389 -10.88 11.26 -14.01
CA PHE A 389 -11.37 12.64 -14.01
C PHE A 389 -11.71 13.15 -12.60
N GLY A 390 -12.28 12.29 -11.74
CA GLY A 390 -12.53 12.61 -10.33
C GLY A 390 -11.23 12.92 -9.58
N GLN A 391 -10.22 12.05 -9.72
CA GLN A 391 -8.88 12.29 -9.16
C GLN A 391 -8.23 13.58 -9.70
N GLY A 392 -8.33 13.82 -11.02
CA GLY A 392 -7.79 15.01 -11.66
C GLY A 392 -8.39 16.32 -11.13
N ILE A 393 -9.71 16.35 -10.88
CA ILE A 393 -10.38 17.51 -10.26
C ILE A 393 -9.82 17.77 -8.86
N VAL A 394 -9.73 16.75 -7.99
CA VAL A 394 -9.25 17.01 -6.61
C VAL A 394 -7.78 17.40 -6.60
N PHE A 395 -6.94 16.77 -7.42
CA PHE A 395 -5.52 17.08 -7.52
C PHE A 395 -5.29 18.52 -8.01
N PHE A 396 -5.97 18.95 -9.08
CA PHE A 396 -5.88 20.32 -9.57
C PHE A 396 -6.38 21.33 -8.53
N ARG A 397 -7.52 21.06 -7.90
CA ARG A 397 -8.09 21.91 -6.83
C ARG A 397 -7.16 22.02 -5.62
N ALA A 398 -6.48 20.94 -5.23
CA ALA A 398 -5.49 20.96 -4.14
C ALA A 398 -4.20 21.70 -4.55
N CYS A 399 -3.74 21.57 -5.80
CA CYS A 399 -2.59 22.31 -6.32
C CYS A 399 -2.82 23.83 -6.37
N VAL A 400 -4.04 24.27 -6.69
CA VAL A 400 -4.43 25.70 -6.75
C VAL A 400 -4.80 26.27 -5.38
N HIS A 401 -5.12 25.42 -4.39
CA HIS A 401 -5.52 25.86 -3.06
C HIS A 401 -4.35 26.48 -2.28
N PRO A 402 -4.48 27.72 -1.77
CA PRO A 402 -3.36 28.53 -1.28
C PRO A 402 -2.59 27.86 -0.13
N ASN A 403 -3.31 27.16 0.76
CA ASN A 403 -2.74 26.52 1.95
C ASN A 403 -2.37 25.03 1.73
N MET A 404 -2.28 24.56 0.48
CA MET A 404 -1.94 23.16 0.15
C MET A 404 -0.83 23.05 -0.90
N GLY A 405 -1.02 23.67 -2.06
CA GLY A 405 -0.07 23.57 -3.18
C GLY A 405 0.22 22.15 -3.67
N PHE A 406 1.24 22.01 -4.51
CA PHE A 406 1.60 20.75 -5.16
C PHE A 406 2.01 19.63 -4.17
N VAL A 407 2.74 19.97 -3.11
CA VAL A 407 3.30 18.97 -2.15
C VAL A 407 2.19 18.20 -1.45
N HIS A 408 1.19 18.89 -0.90
CA HIS A 408 0.07 18.24 -0.23
C HIS A 408 -0.92 17.62 -1.23
N ALA A 409 -1.11 18.22 -2.41
CA ALA A 409 -1.92 17.62 -3.48
C ALA A 409 -1.36 16.27 -3.97
N GLN A 410 -0.04 16.16 -4.11
CA GLN A 410 0.63 14.91 -4.51
C GLN A 410 0.52 13.82 -3.44
N LEU A 411 0.62 14.20 -2.16
CA LEU A 411 0.39 13.30 -1.01
C LEU A 411 -1.07 12.78 -0.98
N GLU A 412 -2.06 13.68 -1.09
CA GLU A 412 -3.47 13.28 -1.11
C GLU A 412 -3.80 12.38 -2.31
N LEU A 413 -3.33 12.73 -3.51
CA LEU A 413 -3.50 11.90 -4.70
C LEU A 413 -2.87 10.51 -4.53
N THR A 414 -1.69 10.42 -3.92
CA THR A 414 -1.02 9.15 -3.63
C THR A 414 -1.84 8.28 -2.67
N ILE A 415 -2.43 8.84 -1.61
CA ILE A 415 -3.28 8.07 -0.68
C ILE A 415 -4.61 7.68 -1.36
N ILE A 416 -5.24 8.57 -2.13
CA ILE A 416 -6.45 8.29 -2.91
C ILE A 416 -6.20 7.15 -3.94
N ASN A 417 -5.02 7.11 -4.54
CA ASN A 417 -4.56 6.03 -5.43
C ASN A 417 -4.42 4.65 -4.74
N LEU A 418 -4.35 4.60 -3.41
CA LEU A 418 -4.38 3.36 -2.63
C LEU A 418 -5.81 3.03 -2.14
N LEU A 419 -6.55 4.05 -1.69
CA LEU A 419 -7.87 3.87 -1.10
C LEU A 419 -8.96 3.53 -2.12
N LEU A 420 -8.96 4.12 -3.32
CA LEU A 420 -9.98 3.79 -4.34
C LEU A 420 -9.88 2.33 -4.84
N PRO A 421 -8.69 1.79 -5.22
CA PRO A 421 -8.54 0.37 -5.49
C PRO A 421 -8.95 -0.52 -4.32
N SER A 422 -8.68 -0.08 -3.08
CA SER A 422 -9.09 -0.82 -1.87
C SER A 422 -10.61 -0.92 -1.75
N ILE A 423 -11.34 0.17 -1.97
CA ILE A 423 -12.81 0.19 -2.00
C ILE A 423 -13.32 -0.78 -3.08
N TYR A 424 -12.76 -0.77 -4.29
CA TYR A 424 -13.17 -1.68 -5.37
C TYR A 424 -12.91 -3.16 -5.03
N VAL A 425 -11.76 -3.47 -4.42
CA VAL A 425 -11.45 -4.84 -3.98
C VAL A 425 -12.44 -5.30 -2.91
N VAL A 426 -12.77 -4.46 -1.93
CA VAL A 426 -13.77 -4.80 -0.90
C VAL A 426 -15.16 -4.95 -1.52
N SER A 427 -15.62 -4.05 -2.40
CA SER A 427 -16.89 -4.20 -3.12
C SER A 427 -16.94 -5.48 -3.97
N LEU A 428 -15.85 -5.86 -4.65
CA LEU A 428 -15.77 -7.11 -5.40
C LEU A 428 -15.81 -8.34 -4.48
N ILE A 429 -15.15 -8.29 -3.31
CA ILE A 429 -15.23 -9.35 -2.30
C ILE A 429 -16.67 -9.46 -1.80
N CYS A 430 -17.33 -8.38 -1.39
CA CYS A 430 -18.74 -8.38 -0.99
C CYS A 430 -19.64 -8.98 -2.09
N LEU A 431 -19.51 -8.54 -3.35
CA LEU A 431 -20.29 -9.05 -4.48
C LEU A 431 -20.05 -10.56 -4.70
N ARG A 432 -18.81 -11.02 -4.61
CA ARG A 432 -18.47 -12.44 -4.71
C ARG A 432 -19.01 -13.27 -3.55
N MET A 433 -19.06 -12.69 -2.35
CA MET A 433 -19.55 -13.36 -1.14
C MET A 433 -21.07 -13.54 -1.22
N VAL A 434 -21.82 -12.51 -1.64
CA VAL A 434 -23.28 -12.61 -1.86
C VAL A 434 -23.62 -13.60 -2.98
N SER A 435 -22.93 -13.53 -4.12
CA SER A 435 -23.26 -14.35 -5.31
C SER A 435 -22.86 -15.83 -5.24
N LEU A 436 -21.88 -16.21 -4.40
CA LEU A 436 -21.37 -17.59 -4.34
C LEU A 436 -21.67 -18.35 -3.04
N LEU A 437 -22.12 -17.68 -1.97
CA LEU A 437 -22.31 -18.32 -0.66
C LEU A 437 -23.76 -18.67 -0.36
N SER A 438 -23.97 -19.87 0.18
CA SER A 438 -25.19 -20.16 0.92
C SER A 438 -25.14 -19.46 2.29
N ALA A 439 -26.28 -18.96 2.78
CA ALA A 439 -26.36 -18.37 4.12
C ALA A 439 -25.89 -19.34 5.23
N ARG A 440 -26.05 -20.66 5.01
CA ARG A 440 -25.54 -21.72 5.90
C ARG A 440 -24.02 -21.72 6.01
N ALA A 441 -23.30 -21.54 4.90
CA ALA A 441 -21.84 -21.47 4.90
C ALA A 441 -21.32 -20.28 5.73
N VAL A 442 -21.98 -19.11 5.63
CA VAL A 442 -21.64 -17.92 6.42
C VAL A 442 -21.90 -18.15 7.91
N LEU A 443 -23.05 -18.71 8.27
CA LEU A 443 -23.45 -18.99 9.66
C LEU A 443 -22.55 -20.02 10.36
N LEU A 444 -21.91 -20.93 9.61
CA LEU A 444 -20.95 -21.91 10.15
C LEU A 444 -19.51 -21.36 10.17
N ALA A 445 -19.06 -20.71 9.11
CA ALA A 445 -17.69 -20.22 8.99
C ALA A 445 -17.37 -19.07 9.97
N GLY A 446 -18.34 -18.20 10.27
CA GLY A 446 -18.15 -17.07 11.18
C GLY A 446 -17.77 -17.49 12.61
N PRO A 447 -18.63 -18.24 13.32
CA PRO A 447 -18.34 -18.70 14.68
C PRO A 447 -17.08 -19.58 14.77
N LEU A 448 -16.82 -20.42 13.76
CA LEU A 448 -15.62 -21.27 13.72
C LEU A 448 -14.34 -20.43 13.59
N ALA A 449 -14.34 -19.40 12.74
CA ALA A 449 -13.21 -18.49 12.59
C ALA A 449 -12.95 -17.67 13.87
N LEU A 450 -14.00 -17.15 14.50
CA LEU A 450 -13.91 -16.43 15.78
C LEU A 450 -13.35 -17.33 16.89
N GLY A 451 -13.86 -18.55 17.05
CA GLY A 451 -13.38 -19.49 18.08
C GLY A 451 -11.90 -19.85 17.92
N ILE A 452 -11.45 -20.09 16.68
CA ILE A 452 -10.04 -20.36 16.38
C ILE A 452 -9.16 -19.11 16.59
N ALA A 453 -9.66 -17.92 16.24
CA ALA A 453 -8.96 -16.68 16.51
C ALA A 453 -8.81 -16.40 18.02
N THR A 454 -9.81 -16.72 18.86
CA THR A 454 -9.70 -16.62 20.32
C THR A 454 -8.58 -17.51 20.85
N ILE A 455 -8.50 -18.77 20.38
CA ILE A 455 -7.46 -19.72 20.80
C ILE A 455 -6.07 -19.20 20.42
N ILE A 456 -5.89 -18.71 19.18
CA ILE A 456 -4.61 -18.17 18.70
C ILE A 456 -4.22 -16.90 19.45
N PHE A 457 -5.18 -16.00 19.69
CA PHE A 457 -4.94 -14.75 20.42
C PHE A 457 -4.46 -15.03 21.85
N VAL A 458 -5.21 -15.83 22.62
CA VAL A 458 -4.85 -16.22 24.00
C VAL A 458 -3.55 -17.02 24.05
N GLY A 459 -3.32 -17.89 23.05
CA GLY A 459 -2.09 -18.70 22.95
C GLY A 459 -0.83 -17.91 22.54
N SER A 460 -0.97 -16.72 21.94
CA SER A 460 0.16 -15.93 21.43
C SER A 460 0.99 -15.25 22.52
N LYS A 461 0.33 -14.73 23.56
CA LYS A 461 0.84 -13.88 24.67
C LYS A 461 1.72 -12.66 24.32
N MET A 462 2.26 -12.53 23.11
CA MET A 462 3.02 -11.35 22.66
C MET A 462 2.22 -10.41 21.75
N THR A 463 1.10 -10.85 21.15
CA THR A 463 0.19 -9.92 20.46
C THR A 463 -0.79 -9.33 21.46
N GLU A 464 -0.31 -8.53 22.41
CA GLU A 464 -1.16 -7.90 23.46
C GLU A 464 -2.23 -6.96 22.86
N LYS A 465 -2.03 -6.49 21.62
CA LYS A 465 -3.00 -5.68 20.88
C LYS A 465 -4.18 -6.53 20.37
N PRO A 466 -5.44 -6.17 20.68
CA PRO A 466 -6.63 -6.98 20.37
C PRO A 466 -6.94 -7.15 18.88
N HIS A 467 -6.22 -6.47 17.99
CA HIS A 467 -6.46 -6.50 16.55
C HIS A 467 -5.92 -7.76 15.85
N ALA A 468 -4.94 -8.44 16.45
CA ALA A 468 -4.48 -9.75 15.95
C ALA A 468 -5.65 -10.76 15.86
N PHE A 469 -6.58 -10.74 16.82
CA PHE A 469 -7.81 -11.52 16.79
C PHE A 469 -8.67 -11.21 15.55
N VAL A 470 -8.81 -9.94 15.17
CA VAL A 470 -9.61 -9.51 14.00
C VAL A 470 -8.97 -9.99 12.70
N VAL A 471 -7.65 -9.82 12.56
CA VAL A 471 -6.88 -10.28 11.39
C VAL A 471 -6.99 -11.81 11.23
N VAL A 472 -6.75 -12.55 12.31
CA VAL A 472 -6.83 -14.03 12.31
C VAL A 472 -8.26 -14.48 12.01
N SER A 473 -9.29 -13.83 12.59
CA SER A 473 -10.70 -14.12 12.29
C SER A 473 -11.01 -13.95 10.80
N LEU A 474 -10.61 -12.83 10.19
CA LEU A 474 -10.85 -12.57 8.77
C LEU A 474 -10.12 -13.57 7.85
N PHE A 475 -8.90 -13.97 8.22
CA PHE A 475 -8.12 -14.96 7.46
C PHE A 475 -8.77 -16.35 7.51
N PHE A 476 -9.15 -16.84 8.69
CA PHE A 476 -9.81 -18.13 8.82
C PHE A 476 -11.23 -18.11 8.24
N PHE A 477 -11.96 -17.00 8.32
CA PHE A 477 -13.28 -16.85 7.69
C PHE A 477 -13.20 -17.00 6.17
N ASP A 478 -12.30 -16.28 5.48
CA ASP A 478 -12.03 -16.48 4.05
C ASP A 478 -11.59 -17.92 3.74
N ARG A 479 -10.79 -18.54 4.62
CA ARG A 479 -10.30 -19.91 4.42
C ARG A 479 -11.41 -20.96 4.52
N PHE A 480 -12.33 -20.82 5.47
CA PHE A 480 -13.47 -21.73 5.65
C PHE A 480 -14.54 -21.53 4.58
N LEU A 481 -14.85 -20.28 4.19
CA LEU A 481 -15.77 -20.01 3.09
C LEU A 481 -15.25 -20.54 1.74
N ARG A 482 -13.94 -20.54 1.51
CA ARG A 482 -13.30 -21.22 0.36
C ARG A 482 -13.31 -22.74 0.45
N SER A 483 -13.51 -23.31 1.64
CA SER A 483 -13.74 -24.76 1.82
C SER A 483 -15.21 -25.08 1.56
N GLU A 484 -16.14 -24.32 2.15
CA GLU A 484 -17.58 -24.56 2.00
C GLU A 484 -18.12 -24.24 0.61
N THR A 485 -17.47 -23.35 -0.16
CA THR A 485 -17.78 -23.19 -1.60
C THR A 485 -17.29 -24.35 -2.46
N ALA A 486 -16.38 -25.21 -1.97
CA ALA A 486 -15.98 -26.43 -2.67
C ALA A 486 -16.90 -27.63 -2.37
N SER A 487 -17.66 -27.59 -1.26
CA SER A 487 -18.59 -28.65 -0.82
C SER A 487 -20.07 -28.32 -1.10
N SER A 488 -20.49 -27.07 -0.91
CA SER A 488 -21.90 -26.64 -0.85
C SER A 488 -22.33 -25.67 -1.98
N LEU A 489 -21.60 -25.69 -3.09
CA LEU A 489 -21.80 -24.78 -4.22
C LEU A 489 -23.22 -24.92 -4.80
N SER A 490 -24.00 -23.83 -4.77
CA SER A 490 -25.38 -23.79 -5.27
C SER A 490 -25.44 -24.07 -6.79
N GLY A 491 -26.60 -24.43 -7.34
CA GLY A 491 -26.72 -24.69 -8.79
C GLY A 491 -26.27 -23.50 -9.66
N MET A 492 -26.53 -22.27 -9.20
CA MET A 492 -26.04 -21.04 -9.84
C MET A 492 -24.54 -20.80 -9.60
N GLY A 493 -24.03 -21.13 -8.40
CA GLY A 493 -22.60 -21.13 -8.10
C GLY A 493 -21.82 -22.15 -8.95
N GLN A 494 -22.43 -23.29 -9.31
CA GLN A 494 -21.81 -24.32 -10.15
C GLN A 494 -21.67 -23.84 -11.60
N SER A 495 -22.74 -23.30 -12.21
CA SER A 495 -22.67 -22.74 -13.57
C SER A 495 -21.71 -21.54 -13.64
N LEU A 496 -21.77 -20.64 -12.65
CA LEU A 496 -20.85 -19.51 -12.56
C LEU A 496 -19.39 -19.99 -12.35
N GLN A 497 -19.10 -20.92 -11.44
CA GLN A 497 -17.73 -21.41 -11.26
C GLN A 497 -17.19 -22.17 -12.48
N GLN A 498 -18.03 -22.90 -13.20
CA GLN A 498 -17.65 -23.51 -14.48
C GLN A 498 -17.31 -22.45 -15.53
N MET A 499 -18.14 -21.42 -15.72
CA MET A 499 -17.82 -20.29 -16.62
C MET A 499 -16.58 -19.51 -16.16
N LEU A 500 -16.37 -19.31 -14.86
CA LEU A 500 -15.18 -18.66 -14.31
C LEU A 500 -13.92 -19.49 -14.61
N GLN A 501 -14.00 -20.82 -14.52
CA GLN A 501 -12.92 -21.71 -14.96
C GLN A 501 -12.67 -21.60 -16.47
N GLU A 502 -13.70 -21.66 -17.32
CA GLU A 502 -13.57 -21.50 -18.76
C GLU A 502 -12.92 -20.15 -19.14
N THR A 503 -13.35 -19.05 -18.51
CA THR A 503 -12.74 -17.72 -18.71
C THR A 503 -11.28 -17.66 -18.25
N SER A 504 -10.88 -18.47 -17.26
CA SER A 504 -9.49 -18.57 -16.78
C SER A 504 -8.62 -19.54 -17.58
N PHE A 505 -9.23 -20.36 -18.44
CA PHE A 505 -8.60 -21.46 -19.19
C PHE A 505 -8.81 -21.37 -20.71
N ASP A 506 -9.09 -20.19 -21.26
CA ASP A 506 -8.94 -19.98 -22.70
C ASP A 506 -7.46 -20.13 -23.10
N LYS A 507 -7.15 -21.32 -23.61
CA LYS A 507 -5.82 -21.71 -24.09
C LYS A 507 -5.52 -21.18 -25.49
N THR A 508 -6.52 -20.64 -26.21
CA THR A 508 -6.35 -20.22 -27.61
C THR A 508 -5.73 -18.83 -27.70
N HIS A 509 -6.17 -17.90 -26.85
CA HIS A 509 -5.65 -16.53 -26.78
C HIS A 509 -5.34 -16.10 -25.33
N PRO A 510 -4.25 -16.62 -24.72
CA PRO A 510 -3.80 -16.13 -23.41
C PRO A 510 -3.48 -14.63 -23.50
N LEU A 511 -4.17 -13.82 -22.69
CA LEU A 511 -3.99 -12.37 -22.58
C LEU A 511 -2.51 -11.99 -22.62
N LEU A 512 -2.14 -11.13 -23.59
CA LEU A 512 -0.75 -10.83 -23.91
C LEU A 512 -0.04 -10.30 -22.65
N GLY A 513 0.99 -11.03 -22.20
CA GLY A 513 1.70 -10.74 -20.96
C GLY A 513 1.35 -11.62 -19.76
N HIS A 514 0.19 -12.28 -19.67
CA HIS A 514 -0.21 -13.05 -18.47
C HIS A 514 0.81 -14.14 -18.07
N SER A 515 1.46 -14.78 -19.06
CA SER A 515 2.55 -15.74 -18.82
C SER A 515 3.81 -15.08 -18.21
N ALA A 516 4.22 -13.92 -18.71
CA ALA A 516 5.34 -13.15 -18.16
C ALA A 516 5.01 -12.58 -16.78
N ALA A 517 3.81 -12.03 -16.62
CA ALA A 517 3.28 -11.48 -15.38
C ALA A 517 3.21 -12.55 -14.27
N LYS A 518 2.85 -13.79 -14.61
CA LYS A 518 2.92 -14.94 -13.69
C LYS A 518 4.37 -15.32 -13.32
N LYS A 519 5.34 -15.20 -14.23
CA LYS A 519 6.77 -15.37 -13.91
C LYS A 519 7.24 -14.29 -12.93
N PHE A 520 6.88 -13.03 -13.16
CA PHE A 520 7.18 -11.91 -12.25
C PHE A 520 6.67 -12.18 -10.83
N VAL A 521 5.41 -12.63 -10.67
CA VAL A 521 4.87 -12.98 -9.35
C VAL A 521 5.65 -14.13 -8.69
N TYR A 522 6.06 -15.17 -9.43
CA TYR A 522 6.90 -16.23 -8.85
C TYR A 522 8.31 -15.75 -8.48
N ILE A 523 8.89 -14.82 -9.25
CA ILE A 523 10.18 -14.20 -8.95
C ILE A 523 10.07 -13.34 -7.69
N ALA A 524 9.03 -12.50 -7.57
CA ALA A 524 8.78 -11.69 -6.38
C ALA A 524 8.57 -12.55 -5.12
N ILE A 525 7.82 -13.66 -5.21
CA ILE A 525 7.68 -14.63 -4.12
C ILE A 525 9.03 -15.27 -3.77
N ALA A 526 9.86 -15.63 -4.76
CA ALA A 526 11.17 -16.23 -4.52
C ALA A 526 12.15 -15.24 -3.84
N ILE A 527 12.15 -13.96 -4.26
CA ILE A 527 12.94 -12.90 -3.64
C ILE A 527 12.47 -12.65 -2.21
N LEU A 528 11.15 -12.57 -1.96
CA LEU A 528 10.59 -12.42 -0.61
C LEU A 528 11.00 -13.59 0.31
N LEU A 529 10.89 -14.84 -0.17
CA LEU A 529 11.28 -16.01 0.61
C LEU A 529 12.80 -16.08 0.87
N LEU A 530 13.62 -15.61 -0.07
CA LEU A 530 15.07 -15.50 0.11
C LEU A 530 15.43 -14.39 1.11
N PHE A 531 14.76 -13.23 1.04
CA PHE A 531 14.94 -12.10 1.96
C PHE A 531 14.54 -12.48 3.40
N VAL A 532 13.34 -13.02 3.60
CA VAL A 532 12.90 -13.50 4.92
C VAL A 532 13.81 -14.63 5.42
N GLY A 533 14.20 -15.57 4.55
CA GLY A 533 15.13 -16.65 4.90
C GLY A 533 16.52 -16.16 5.33
N ALA A 534 17.04 -15.09 4.71
CA ALA A 534 18.29 -14.47 5.08
C ALA A 534 18.21 -13.75 6.45
N LEU A 535 17.17 -12.94 6.66
CA LEU A 535 16.97 -12.24 7.93
C LEU A 535 16.68 -13.18 9.10
N SER A 536 15.81 -14.18 8.92
CA SER A 536 15.62 -15.27 9.89
C SER A 536 16.91 -16.03 10.16
N GLY A 537 17.76 -16.22 9.14
CA GLY A 537 19.08 -16.82 9.27
C GLY A 537 20.02 -15.99 10.15
N PHE A 538 20.15 -14.68 9.86
CA PHE A 538 20.94 -13.75 10.67
C PHE A 538 20.42 -13.64 12.11
N SER A 539 19.10 -13.63 12.31
CA SER A 539 18.45 -13.56 13.63
C SER A 539 18.69 -14.82 14.48
N VAL A 540 18.75 -16.02 13.86
CA VAL A 540 19.20 -17.24 14.55
C VAL A 540 20.71 -17.20 14.81
N LEU A 541 21.52 -16.72 13.86
CA LEU A 541 22.97 -16.62 14.01
C LEU A 541 23.39 -15.63 15.10
N SER A 542 22.70 -14.50 15.28
CA SER A 542 23.00 -13.54 16.36
C SER A 542 22.74 -14.12 17.75
N VAL A 543 21.70 -14.97 17.90
CA VAL A 543 21.45 -15.71 19.16
C VAL A 543 22.57 -16.71 19.45
N LEU A 544 22.99 -17.47 18.43
CA LEU A 544 24.11 -18.41 18.56
C LEU A 544 25.43 -17.69 18.87
N GLN A 545 25.68 -16.55 18.22
CA GLN A 545 26.85 -15.71 18.44
C GLN A 545 26.91 -15.16 19.87
N LYS A 546 25.80 -14.61 20.37
CA LYS A 546 25.67 -14.11 21.75
C LYS A 546 25.80 -15.24 22.78
N SER A 547 25.24 -16.41 22.52
CA SER A 547 25.38 -17.60 23.38
C SER A 547 26.82 -18.14 23.43
N ALA A 548 27.53 -18.11 22.31
CA ALA A 548 28.94 -18.50 22.21
C ALA A 548 29.94 -17.42 22.68
N LYS A 549 29.46 -16.20 22.98
CA LYS A 549 30.27 -14.98 23.20
C LYS A 549 31.31 -14.72 22.09
N TRP A 550 31.01 -15.13 20.86
CA TRP A 550 31.96 -15.09 19.75
C TRP A 550 31.87 -13.79 18.95
N PHE A 551 32.55 -12.77 19.44
CA PHE A 551 32.66 -11.46 18.78
C PHE A 551 34.13 -11.20 18.42
N PRO A 552 34.62 -11.69 17.25
CA PRO A 552 35.96 -11.37 16.78
C PRO A 552 36.11 -9.86 16.57
N ASP A 553 37.34 -9.36 16.59
CA ASP A 553 37.61 -7.95 16.30
C ASP A 553 37.63 -7.71 14.78
N ALA A 554 36.89 -6.69 14.34
CA ALA A 554 36.84 -6.27 12.94
C ALA A 554 38.07 -5.44 12.55
N THR A 555 38.56 -4.60 13.46
CA THR A 555 39.76 -3.76 13.28
C THR A 555 40.89 -4.17 14.22
N SER A 556 42.13 -4.07 13.76
CA SER A 556 43.33 -4.09 14.59
C SER A 556 44.22 -2.88 14.31
N VAL A 557 44.86 -2.34 15.35
CA VAL A 557 45.77 -1.18 15.26
C VAL A 557 47.20 -1.63 15.56
N GLU A 558 48.16 -1.19 14.75
CA GLU A 558 49.59 -1.40 14.98
C GLU A 558 50.36 -0.08 14.91
N TYR A 559 51.35 0.10 15.78
CA TYR A 559 52.23 1.27 15.81
C TYR A 559 53.64 0.87 15.39
N LYS A 560 54.15 1.47 14.30
CA LYS A 560 55.46 1.13 13.69
C LYS A 560 56.16 2.37 13.17
N ASP A 561 57.44 2.55 13.51
CA ASP A 561 58.36 3.53 12.90
C ASP A 561 57.78 4.95 12.69
N ASN A 562 57.17 5.51 13.74
CA ASN A 562 56.51 6.83 13.72
C ASN A 562 55.31 6.91 12.73
N SER A 563 54.60 5.79 12.58
CA SER A 563 53.34 5.67 11.83
C SER A 563 52.35 4.74 12.54
N ILE A 564 51.07 4.92 12.25
CA ILE A 564 49.96 4.07 12.71
C ILE A 564 49.46 3.27 11.51
N HIS A 565 49.13 2.00 11.71
CA HIS A 565 48.48 1.14 10.72
C HIS A 565 47.17 0.61 11.31
N ILE A 566 46.05 0.88 10.64
CA ILE A 566 44.75 0.32 11.00
C ILE A 566 44.36 -0.66 9.90
N HIS A 567 43.95 -1.85 10.30
CA HIS A 567 43.55 -2.94 9.39
C HIS A 567 42.11 -3.36 9.68
N HIS A 568 41.21 -3.13 8.72
CA HIS A 568 39.77 -3.35 8.86
C HIS A 568 39.37 -4.60 8.05
N THR A 569 39.14 -5.71 8.75
CA THR A 569 38.74 -7.03 8.22
C THR A 569 39.62 -7.61 7.11
N GLY A 570 40.88 -7.20 7.03
CA GLY A 570 41.83 -7.59 5.99
C GLY A 570 41.55 -6.98 4.59
N VAL A 571 40.36 -6.41 4.38
CA VAL A 571 39.96 -5.76 3.12
C VAL A 571 40.54 -4.36 3.00
N VAL A 572 40.54 -3.60 4.10
CA VAL A 572 40.94 -2.20 4.12
C VAL A 572 42.15 -1.99 5.03
N LYS A 573 43.05 -1.11 4.59
CA LYS A 573 44.18 -0.65 5.38
C LYS A 573 44.28 0.88 5.32
N LEU A 574 44.61 1.46 6.46
CA LEU A 574 44.92 2.88 6.61
C LEU A 574 46.30 3.01 7.22
N HIS A 575 47.22 3.66 6.50
CA HIS A 575 48.57 3.93 6.99
C HIS A 575 48.74 5.45 7.18
N LEU A 576 49.02 5.85 8.42
CA LEU A 576 49.13 7.25 8.85
C LEU A 576 50.56 7.55 9.30
N GLY A 577 51.28 8.37 8.57
CA GLY A 577 52.57 8.89 9.02
C GLY A 577 52.35 9.99 10.07
N LEU A 578 52.98 9.88 11.24
CA LEU A 578 52.93 10.96 12.23
C LEU A 578 53.87 12.10 11.83
N ALA A 579 53.49 13.34 12.10
CA ALA A 579 54.33 14.50 11.80
C ALA A 579 55.49 14.62 12.80
N ASN A 580 56.69 14.95 12.29
CA ASN A 580 57.88 15.17 13.10
C ASN A 580 58.84 16.16 12.40
N LYS A 581 60.10 16.27 12.85
CA LYS A 581 61.09 17.20 12.30
C LYS A 581 61.63 16.84 10.90
N THR A 582 61.53 15.57 10.47
CA THR A 582 61.94 15.12 9.13
C THR A 582 60.76 15.01 8.17
N ASN A 583 59.58 14.66 8.70
CA ASN A 583 58.35 14.44 7.97
C ASN A 583 57.35 15.53 8.38
N PRO A 584 57.30 16.69 7.69
CA PRO A 584 56.40 17.78 8.06
C PRO A 584 54.94 17.37 7.88
N ALA A 585 54.03 18.08 8.56
CA ALA A 585 52.61 17.80 8.48
C ALA A 585 52.01 18.15 7.10
N ILE A 586 50.97 17.41 6.70
CA ILE A 586 50.17 17.72 5.51
C ILE A 586 49.59 19.13 5.68
N THR A 587 49.89 20.02 4.74
CA THR A 587 49.43 21.40 4.71
C THR A 587 48.82 21.71 3.34
N VAL A 588 47.82 22.57 3.32
CA VAL A 588 47.07 22.98 2.12
C VAL A 588 46.85 24.49 2.23
N ASP A 589 47.26 25.24 1.22
CA ASP A 589 47.22 26.72 1.27
C ASP A 589 45.79 27.27 1.30
N ASP A 590 44.92 26.76 0.42
CA ASP A 590 43.49 27.07 0.35
C ASP A 590 42.67 25.76 0.51
N PRO A 591 41.85 25.62 1.57
CA PRO A 591 41.10 24.39 1.81
C PRO A 591 39.99 24.16 0.76
N LEU A 592 39.99 22.98 0.15
CA LEU A 592 39.18 22.68 -1.03
C LEU A 592 37.71 22.34 -0.71
N TYR A 593 37.38 22.02 0.56
CA TYR A 593 36.01 21.82 1.01
C TYR A 593 35.56 22.91 2.00
N ALA A 594 34.35 23.43 1.82
CA ALA A 594 33.79 24.50 2.65
C ALA A 594 33.78 24.16 4.16
N SER A 595 33.65 22.87 4.53
CA SER A 595 33.64 22.43 5.93
C SER A 595 35.02 22.24 6.57
N CYS A 596 36.13 22.38 5.83
CA CYS A 596 37.49 22.27 6.39
C CYS A 596 37.75 23.32 7.49
N SER A 597 37.26 24.55 7.29
CA SER A 597 37.43 25.68 8.22
C SER A 597 36.42 25.67 9.37
N ASN A 598 35.38 24.85 9.30
CA ASN A 598 34.38 24.75 10.36
C ASN A 598 34.99 24.17 11.64
N ARG A 599 34.51 24.64 12.80
CA ARG A 599 34.93 24.15 14.12
C ARG A 599 33.72 23.91 15.00
N TRP A 600 33.59 22.69 15.53
CA TRP A 600 32.51 22.30 16.43
C TRP A 600 33.08 22.19 17.84
N ASN A 601 32.72 23.15 18.71
CA ASN A 601 33.31 23.31 20.05
C ASN A 601 34.87 23.33 20.09
N GLY A 602 35.52 23.76 19.01
CA GLY A 602 36.98 23.80 18.88
C GLY A 602 37.62 22.60 18.17
N LEU A 603 36.82 21.60 17.79
CA LEU A 603 37.24 20.43 17.02
C LEU A 603 37.07 20.67 15.52
N SER A 604 38.04 20.22 14.73
CA SER A 604 37.99 20.22 13.26
C SER A 604 37.22 19.01 12.72
N LEU A 605 36.91 19.03 11.41
CA LEU A 605 36.24 17.91 10.75
C LEU A 605 37.07 16.62 10.83
N ILE A 606 38.39 16.74 10.65
CA ILE A 606 39.32 15.61 10.74
C ILE A 606 39.42 15.09 12.18
N ASP A 607 39.38 15.95 13.21
CA ASP A 607 39.34 15.48 14.61
C ASP A 607 38.13 14.57 14.85
N LEU A 608 36.96 14.97 14.37
CA LEU A 608 35.72 14.21 14.54
C LEU A 608 35.67 12.92 13.70
N ALA A 609 36.39 12.88 12.57
CA ALA A 609 36.61 11.66 11.79
C ALA A 609 37.49 10.65 12.55
N PHE A 610 38.56 11.11 13.20
CA PHE A 610 39.40 10.26 14.05
C PHE A 610 38.67 9.70 15.27
N PHE A 611 37.78 10.49 15.89
CA PHE A 611 36.89 9.97 16.93
C PHE A 611 35.94 8.89 16.37
N ALA A 612 35.40 9.05 15.16
CA ALA A 612 34.54 8.05 14.50
C ALA A 612 35.29 6.75 14.15
N GLU A 613 36.56 6.84 13.74
CA GLU A 613 37.42 5.68 13.43
C GLU A 613 37.68 4.83 14.68
N ALA A 614 38.10 5.48 15.77
CA ALA A 614 38.46 4.79 17.01
C ALA A 614 37.27 4.12 17.75
N ALA A 615 36.04 4.27 17.24
CA ALA A 615 34.86 3.57 17.75
C ALA A 615 34.76 2.12 17.24
N TYR A 616 35.52 1.74 16.20
CA TYR A 616 35.59 0.37 15.71
C TYR A 616 36.54 -0.52 16.51
N PHE A 617 37.51 0.09 17.21
CA PHE A 617 38.54 -0.62 17.97
C PHE A 617 37.92 -1.42 19.14
N ASN A 618 38.61 -2.44 19.62
CA ASN A 618 38.07 -3.36 20.62
C ASN A 618 37.83 -2.63 21.96
N PRO A 619 36.59 -2.55 22.49
CA PRO A 619 36.27 -1.83 23.73
C PRO A 619 36.81 -2.49 25.02
N LEU A 620 37.47 -3.65 24.90
CA LEU A 620 38.20 -4.32 25.99
C LEU A 620 39.73 -4.12 25.90
N SER A 621 40.21 -3.41 24.87
CA SER A 621 41.62 -3.07 24.65
C SER A 621 41.95 -1.67 25.18
N ASN A 622 43.24 -1.31 25.15
CA ASN A 622 43.67 0.07 25.40
C ASN A 622 43.79 0.89 24.09
N ASP A 623 43.54 0.28 22.93
CA ASP A 623 43.86 0.80 21.60
C ASP A 623 43.22 2.18 21.36
N THR A 624 41.96 2.37 21.77
CA THR A 624 41.25 3.67 21.68
C THR A 624 41.93 4.76 22.50
N ALA A 625 42.46 4.44 23.69
CA ALA A 625 43.14 5.42 24.53
C ALA A 625 44.55 5.74 24.02
N GLU A 626 45.31 4.72 23.60
CA GLU A 626 46.65 4.85 23.03
C GLU A 626 46.65 5.60 21.70
N PHE A 627 45.64 5.38 20.85
CA PHE A 627 45.44 6.12 19.62
C PHE A 627 45.14 7.60 19.89
N MET A 628 44.30 7.87 20.89
CA MET A 628 43.90 9.23 21.25
C MET A 628 45.04 10.03 21.89
N SER A 629 45.86 9.44 22.77
CA SER A 629 47.06 10.11 23.29
C SER A 629 48.08 10.37 22.16
N THR A 630 48.42 9.34 21.38
CA THR A 630 49.35 9.43 20.23
C THR A 630 48.97 10.55 19.25
N ILE A 631 47.67 10.78 19.04
CA ILE A 631 47.17 11.77 18.10
C ILE A 631 46.93 13.16 18.71
N PHE A 632 46.60 13.28 20.01
CA PHE A 632 46.10 14.55 20.59
C PHE A 632 46.85 15.10 21.80
N ASP A 633 47.74 14.34 22.46
CA ASP A 633 48.39 14.69 23.75
C ASP A 633 48.91 16.14 23.80
N ASN A 634 49.64 16.55 22.76
CA ASN A 634 50.36 17.82 22.74
C ASN A 634 49.47 19.06 22.46
N GLU A 635 48.23 18.88 21.97
CA GLU A 635 47.36 20.01 21.59
C GLU A 635 46.12 20.15 22.46
N LEU A 636 45.38 19.07 22.70
CA LEU A 636 44.12 19.13 23.46
C LEU A 636 44.33 19.00 24.97
N GLY A 637 45.54 18.62 25.40
CA GLY A 637 45.82 18.17 26.77
C GLY A 637 45.26 16.77 26.98
N ALA A 638 45.16 16.34 28.25
CA ALA A 638 44.64 15.03 28.59
C ALA A 638 43.20 14.84 28.07
N VAL A 639 43.03 13.91 27.14
CA VAL A 639 41.72 13.43 26.68
C VAL A 639 41.37 12.20 27.53
N HIS A 640 40.27 12.26 28.27
CA HIS A 640 39.84 11.15 29.12
C HIS A 640 38.82 10.29 28.37
N ILE A 641 39.17 9.03 28.14
CA ILE A 641 38.30 8.05 27.49
C ILE A 641 37.48 7.31 28.55
N TYR A 642 36.16 7.32 28.39
CA TYR A 642 35.23 6.52 29.19
C TYR A 642 34.49 5.54 28.28
N LEU A 643 34.53 4.26 28.64
CA LEU A 643 33.85 3.16 27.98
C LEU A 643 32.66 2.73 28.87
N PRO A 644 31.44 2.57 28.34
CA PRO A 644 30.31 2.07 29.12
C PRO A 644 30.54 0.64 29.63
N GLU A 645 30.05 0.34 30.83
CA GLU A 645 30.11 -1.02 31.42
C GLU A 645 29.38 -2.06 30.54
N LEU A 646 28.34 -1.61 29.84
CA LEU A 646 27.60 -2.39 28.84
C LEU A 646 28.10 -2.01 27.43
N ASN A 647 28.81 -2.93 26.78
CA ASN A 647 29.32 -2.81 25.41
C ASN A 647 28.99 -4.09 24.62
N THR A 648 29.29 -4.17 23.32
CA THR A 648 28.85 -5.30 22.51
C THR A 648 29.49 -6.63 22.90
N LYS A 649 30.68 -6.61 23.52
CA LYS A 649 31.37 -7.79 24.06
C LYS A 649 30.74 -8.27 25.38
N THR A 650 30.26 -7.35 26.24
CA THR A 650 29.59 -7.69 27.51
C THR A 650 28.10 -7.98 27.36
N GLY A 651 27.43 -7.43 26.34
CA GLY A 651 26.10 -7.87 25.90
C GLY A 651 25.13 -6.79 25.40
N SER A 652 25.53 -5.51 25.35
CA SER A 652 24.76 -4.38 24.83
C SER A 652 24.38 -4.56 23.35
N LYS A 653 23.35 -3.84 22.90
CA LYS A 653 23.03 -3.72 21.47
C LYS A 653 24.04 -2.86 20.70
N LEU A 654 24.72 -1.88 21.32
CA LEU A 654 25.54 -0.86 20.62
C LEU A 654 26.95 -0.71 21.23
N ASP A 655 27.93 -0.29 20.43
CA ASP A 655 29.23 0.20 20.93
C ASP A 655 29.35 1.71 20.73
N PHE A 656 29.79 2.41 21.78
CA PHE A 656 30.18 3.81 21.74
C PHE A 656 31.18 4.11 22.87
N PHE A 657 31.90 5.23 22.76
CA PHE A 657 32.75 5.74 23.85
C PHE A 657 32.60 7.26 24.02
N GLU A 658 32.89 7.76 25.23
CA GLU A 658 33.07 9.17 25.51
C GLU A 658 34.56 9.53 25.49
N ALA A 659 34.93 10.58 24.75
CA ALA A 659 36.18 11.30 24.92
C ALA A 659 35.89 12.67 25.54
N GLN A 660 36.10 12.80 26.86
CA GLN A 660 36.02 14.08 27.55
C GLN A 660 37.31 14.88 27.30
N ILE A 661 37.14 16.15 26.90
CA ILE A 661 38.23 17.09 26.64
C ILE A 661 38.06 18.28 27.60
N PRO A 662 38.66 18.24 28.81
CA PRO A 662 38.47 19.28 29.83
C PRO A 662 38.82 20.68 29.34
N LYS A 663 39.87 20.80 28.51
CA LYS A 663 40.34 22.05 27.89
C LYS A 663 39.28 22.76 27.03
N LEU A 664 38.28 22.03 26.53
CA LEU A 664 37.19 22.55 25.69
C LEU A 664 35.83 22.55 26.41
N ASN A 665 35.77 22.10 27.67
CA ASN A 665 34.54 21.73 28.39
C ASN A 665 33.53 20.97 27.49
N THR A 666 34.05 20.00 26.75
CA THR A 666 33.31 19.28 25.70
C THR A 666 33.65 17.80 25.75
N SER A 667 32.64 16.97 25.59
CA SER A 667 32.79 15.54 25.35
C SER A 667 32.34 15.16 23.96
N VAL A 668 33.16 14.35 23.29
CA VAL A 668 32.81 13.71 22.02
C VAL A 668 32.26 12.33 22.33
N ILE A 669 31.01 12.06 21.96
CA ILE A 669 30.43 10.73 22.02
C ILE A 669 30.50 10.13 20.63
N SER A 670 31.30 9.07 20.47
CA SER A 670 31.55 8.44 19.19
C SER A 670 30.87 7.08 19.11
N VAL A 671 30.07 6.88 18.05
CA VAL A 671 29.20 5.72 17.89
C VAL A 671 29.69 4.83 16.75
N ARG A 672 29.89 3.54 17.04
CA ARG A 672 30.34 2.54 16.07
C ARG A 672 29.27 2.26 15.02
N GLY A 673 29.68 2.04 13.77
CA GLY A 673 28.81 1.53 12.71
C GLY A 673 28.73 0.00 12.66
N THR A 674 28.19 -0.51 11.56
CA THR A 674 27.95 -1.94 11.30
C THR A 674 29.25 -2.74 11.27
N ASP A 675 29.32 -3.82 12.06
CA ASP A 675 30.43 -4.77 12.10
C ASP A 675 30.11 -6.01 11.25
N ILE A 676 30.99 -6.29 10.27
CA ILE A 676 30.83 -7.37 9.28
C ILE A 676 30.68 -8.75 9.94
N TRP A 677 31.24 -8.94 11.15
CA TRP A 677 31.15 -10.19 11.89
C TRP A 677 29.94 -10.27 12.83
N ARG A 678 29.13 -9.21 12.96
CA ARG A 678 28.04 -9.11 13.95
C ARG A 678 26.67 -9.10 13.26
N PHE A 679 26.03 -10.28 13.18
CA PHE A 679 24.76 -10.46 12.46
C PHE A 679 23.61 -9.57 12.97
N THR A 680 23.66 -9.11 14.22
CA THR A 680 22.66 -8.22 14.80
C THR A 680 22.65 -6.82 14.17
N ASP A 681 23.80 -6.32 13.72
CA ASP A 681 23.94 -4.96 13.18
C ASP A 681 23.20 -4.87 11.84
N PHE A 682 23.41 -5.86 10.95
CA PHE A 682 22.70 -6.01 9.69
C PHE A 682 21.16 -6.12 9.84
N ILE A 683 20.66 -6.66 10.96
CA ILE A 683 19.22 -6.75 11.22
C ILE A 683 18.66 -5.35 11.53
N GLU A 684 19.37 -4.57 12.34
CA GLU A 684 18.88 -3.24 12.75
C GLU A 684 19.12 -2.15 11.68
N ASP A 685 20.11 -2.31 10.80
CA ASP A 685 20.23 -1.57 9.54
C ASP A 685 18.96 -1.72 8.67
N VAL A 686 18.52 -2.96 8.48
CA VAL A 686 17.30 -3.29 7.72
C VAL A 686 16.06 -2.74 8.44
N LYS A 687 15.91 -3.00 9.74
CA LYS A 687 14.82 -2.50 10.58
C LYS A 687 14.67 -0.97 10.50
N MET A 688 15.77 -0.23 10.43
CA MET A 688 15.77 1.23 10.37
C MET A 688 15.50 1.75 8.95
N PHE A 689 16.09 1.17 7.90
CA PHE A 689 16.15 1.78 6.55
C PHE A 689 15.49 1.00 5.40
N PHE A 690 14.88 -0.16 5.64
CA PHE A 690 14.35 -0.99 4.56
C PHE A 690 13.24 -0.32 3.72
N GLU A 691 12.36 0.49 4.31
CA GLU A 691 11.29 1.17 3.58
C GLU A 691 11.81 2.23 2.57
N PRO A 692 12.73 3.15 2.92
CA PRO A 692 13.42 3.97 1.92
C PRO A 692 14.07 3.16 0.78
N VAL A 693 14.69 2.00 1.08
CA VAL A 693 15.27 1.12 0.06
C VAL A 693 14.18 0.56 -0.87
N VAL A 694 13.07 0.07 -0.32
CA VAL A 694 11.89 -0.37 -1.09
C VAL A 694 11.36 0.77 -1.98
N PHE A 695 11.17 1.96 -1.43
CA PHE A 695 10.65 3.10 -2.17
C PHE A 695 11.62 3.59 -3.26
N SER A 696 12.94 3.51 -3.05
CA SER A 696 13.96 3.78 -4.06
C SER A 696 13.87 2.79 -5.23
N VAL A 697 13.77 1.48 -4.95
CA VAL A 697 13.56 0.43 -5.97
C VAL A 697 12.24 0.65 -6.71
N LEU A 698 11.15 1.00 -6.01
CA LEU A 698 9.87 1.31 -6.64
C LEU A 698 9.93 2.59 -7.50
N SER A 699 10.70 3.60 -7.13
CA SER A 699 10.90 4.83 -7.92
C SER A 699 11.59 4.59 -9.26
N SER A 700 12.40 3.54 -9.34
CA SER A 700 13.05 3.09 -10.58
C SER A 700 12.08 2.38 -11.55
N ILE A 701 10.93 1.90 -11.05
CA ILE A 701 9.89 1.20 -11.83
C ILE A 701 8.71 2.14 -12.14
N PHE A 702 8.36 3.03 -11.22
CA PHE A 702 7.21 3.94 -11.30
C PHE A 702 7.70 5.40 -11.22
N PRO A 703 7.89 6.09 -12.37
CA PRO A 703 8.42 7.46 -12.40
C PRO A 703 7.63 8.48 -11.56
N THR A 704 6.33 8.25 -11.32
CA THR A 704 5.53 9.10 -10.42
C THR A 704 6.02 9.08 -8.97
N ILE A 705 6.62 7.99 -8.50
CA ILE A 705 7.20 7.88 -7.14
C ILE A 705 8.47 8.75 -7.04
N ARG A 706 9.26 8.88 -8.11
CA ARG A 706 10.44 9.75 -8.14
C ARG A 706 10.10 11.26 -8.04
N ILE A 707 8.83 11.63 -8.22
CA ILE A 707 8.32 13.01 -8.11
C ILE A 707 7.73 13.27 -6.70
N TRP A 708 7.67 12.26 -5.83
CA TRP A 708 7.14 12.43 -4.47
C TRP A 708 8.08 13.25 -3.60
N PRO A 709 7.56 14.25 -2.85
CA PRO A 709 8.32 14.96 -1.83
C PRO A 709 8.49 14.07 -0.58
N ASP A 710 9.53 14.33 0.23
CA ASP A 710 9.86 13.50 1.41
C ASP A 710 8.71 13.34 2.42
N VAL A 711 7.84 14.34 2.53
CA VAL A 711 6.60 14.27 3.35
C VAL A 711 5.71 13.09 2.91
N THR A 712 5.66 12.78 1.61
CA THR A 712 4.88 11.65 1.08
C THR A 712 5.51 10.31 1.47
N PHE A 713 6.85 10.20 1.41
CA PHE A 713 7.54 9.00 1.89
C PHE A 713 7.38 8.85 3.41
N SER A 714 7.64 9.90 4.21
CA SER A 714 7.43 9.88 5.66
C SER A 714 6.02 9.43 6.06
N THR A 715 4.96 10.00 5.46
CA THR A 715 3.58 9.62 5.80
C THR A 715 3.20 8.21 5.35
N LEU A 716 3.79 7.68 4.27
CA LEU A 716 3.59 6.28 3.88
C LEU A 716 4.36 5.30 4.77
N ILE A 717 5.57 5.66 5.23
CA ILE A 717 6.34 4.88 6.21
C ILE A 717 5.65 4.88 7.58
N GLU A 718 5.11 6.03 8.00
CA GLU A 718 4.27 6.14 9.20
C GLU A 718 3.04 5.23 9.09
N LEU A 719 2.31 5.30 7.97
CA LEU A 719 1.16 4.43 7.72
C LEU A 719 1.54 2.93 7.67
N TYR A 720 2.70 2.57 7.13
CA TYR A 720 3.19 1.19 7.17
C TYR A 720 3.45 0.72 8.61
N SER A 721 4.16 1.52 9.42
CA SER A 721 4.48 1.22 10.82
C SER A 721 3.20 1.08 11.66
N GLU A 722 2.27 2.03 11.53
CA GLU A 722 0.94 1.99 12.16
C GLU A 722 0.14 0.77 11.71
N MET A 723 0.13 0.41 10.41
CA MET A 723 -0.58 -0.77 9.91
C MET A 723 0.04 -2.09 10.38
N ILE A 724 1.36 -2.17 10.55
CA ILE A 724 2.06 -3.32 11.14
C ILE A 724 1.65 -3.46 12.62
N GLY A 725 1.69 -2.35 13.37
CA GLY A 725 1.24 -2.28 14.75
C GLY A 725 -0.25 -2.61 14.95
N LEU A 726 -1.12 -2.17 14.03
CA LEU A 726 -2.56 -2.48 13.99
C LEU A 726 -2.82 -3.95 13.61
N PHE A 727 -1.86 -4.66 13.02
CA PHE A 727 -1.95 -6.10 12.81
C PHE A 727 -1.39 -6.93 13.98
N GLY A 728 -1.02 -6.27 15.09
CA GLY A 728 -0.50 -6.92 16.29
C GLY A 728 0.95 -7.39 16.15
N LEU A 729 1.64 -6.98 15.08
CA LEU A 729 3.07 -7.22 14.89
C LEU A 729 3.85 -6.06 15.51
N GLN A 730 5.01 -6.35 16.12
CA GLN A 730 5.86 -5.36 16.77
C GLN A 730 7.34 -5.62 16.43
N HIS A 731 8.13 -4.56 16.43
CA HIS A 731 9.60 -4.63 16.42
C HIS A 731 10.12 -4.79 17.86
N GLU A 732 11.35 -5.29 18.04
CA GLU A 732 12.02 -5.22 19.34
C GLU A 732 12.48 -3.78 19.66
N SER A 733 12.88 -3.54 20.92
CA SER A 733 13.47 -2.25 21.34
C SER A 733 14.61 -1.80 20.43
N TRP A 734 14.65 -0.49 20.15
CA TRP A 734 15.55 0.13 19.18
C TRP A 734 16.95 0.41 19.76
N TYR A 735 17.99 0.20 18.95
CA TYR A 735 19.41 0.40 19.32
C TYR A 735 19.75 1.74 19.99
N TYR A 736 19.09 2.83 19.61
CA TYR A 736 19.47 4.19 20.06
C TYR A 736 19.14 4.50 21.52
N GLN A 737 18.38 3.64 22.22
CA GLN A 737 17.89 3.93 23.58
C GLN A 737 19.02 3.98 24.61
N GLU A 738 19.93 3.01 24.60
CA GLU A 738 21.09 2.96 25.50
C GLU A 738 21.98 4.21 25.36
N LEU A 739 22.17 4.70 24.12
CA LEU A 739 22.90 5.93 23.83
C LEU A 739 22.12 7.20 24.24
N LEU A 740 20.79 7.21 24.04
CA LEU A 740 19.95 8.34 24.39
C LEU A 740 19.95 8.59 25.91
N ASP A 741 19.80 7.53 26.70
CA ASP A 741 19.81 7.63 28.17
C ASP A 741 21.19 8.10 28.66
N TYR A 742 22.28 7.55 28.10
CA TYR A 742 23.65 7.97 28.43
C TYR A 742 23.90 9.45 28.09
N VAL A 743 23.60 9.88 26.86
CA VAL A 743 23.78 11.28 26.42
C VAL A 743 22.90 12.24 27.24
N THR A 744 21.71 11.81 27.67
CA THR A 744 20.81 12.62 28.51
C THR A 744 21.32 12.78 29.94
N SER A 745 22.18 11.87 30.43
CA SER A 745 22.82 12.00 31.75
C SER A 745 23.92 13.07 31.80
N LEU A 746 24.57 13.35 30.66
CA LEU A 746 25.68 14.31 30.53
C LEU A 746 25.17 15.76 30.50
N THR A 747 24.95 16.34 31.69
CA THR A 747 24.34 17.67 31.87
C THR A 747 25.32 18.77 32.34
N ASP A 748 26.56 18.41 32.70
CA ASP A 748 27.61 19.30 33.22
C ASP A 748 28.49 19.94 32.12
N ARG A 749 28.49 19.34 30.93
CA ARG A 749 29.44 19.59 29.83
C ARG A 749 28.73 19.76 28.49
N LYS A 750 29.42 20.31 27.49
CA LYS A 750 28.90 20.28 26.11
C LYS A 750 29.10 18.90 25.50
N VAL A 751 28.13 18.40 24.76
CA VAL A 751 28.25 17.15 23.99
C VAL A 751 28.41 17.46 22.49
N VAL A 752 29.20 16.66 21.78
CA VAL A 752 29.20 16.54 20.32
C VAL A 752 29.09 15.07 19.96
N LEU A 753 28.19 14.72 19.05
CA LEU A 753 28.00 13.34 18.58
C LEU A 753 28.75 13.12 17.26
N THR A 754 29.49 12.03 17.15
CA THR A 754 30.17 11.59 15.92
C THR A 754 29.96 10.09 15.72
N GLY A 755 30.30 9.62 14.53
CA GLY A 755 30.14 8.22 14.12
C GLY A 755 30.16 8.06 12.61
N HIS A 756 30.32 6.83 12.18
CA HIS A 756 30.39 6.45 10.77
C HIS A 756 29.28 5.46 10.41
N SER A 757 28.82 5.47 9.15
CA SER A 757 27.80 4.56 8.64
C SER A 757 26.54 4.56 9.53
N MET A 758 26.01 3.39 9.93
CA MET A 758 24.91 3.25 10.88
C MET A 758 25.13 4.01 12.20
N GLY A 759 26.35 4.02 12.74
CA GLY A 759 26.70 4.79 13.94
C GLY A 759 26.52 6.29 13.70
N GLY A 760 26.87 6.76 12.50
CA GLY A 760 26.60 8.12 12.03
C GLY A 760 25.11 8.43 11.84
N GLY A 761 24.27 7.43 11.55
CA GLY A 761 22.80 7.54 11.55
C GLY A 761 22.22 7.65 12.96
N ILE A 762 22.65 6.77 13.87
CA ILE A 762 22.23 6.75 15.29
C ILE A 762 22.65 8.04 16.01
N ALA A 763 23.88 8.53 15.76
CA ALA A 763 24.40 9.79 16.29
C ALA A 763 23.56 11.00 15.85
N ARG A 764 23.12 11.06 14.58
CA ARG A 764 22.20 12.11 14.09
C ARG A 764 20.81 12.02 14.73
N LEU A 765 20.29 10.81 14.93
CA LEU A 765 19.02 10.58 15.62
C LEU A 765 19.08 11.09 17.06
N VAL A 766 20.02 10.62 17.88
CA VAL A 766 20.15 11.04 19.29
C VAL A 766 20.48 12.53 19.40
N GLY A 767 21.34 13.07 18.53
CA GLY A 767 21.60 14.52 18.47
C GLY A 767 20.33 15.33 18.19
N SER A 768 19.49 14.87 17.26
CA SER A 768 18.22 15.53 16.93
C SER A 768 17.18 15.42 18.04
N ILE A 769 17.18 14.32 18.81
CA ILE A 769 16.34 14.13 20.00
C ILE A 769 16.73 15.10 21.12
N VAL A 770 18.01 15.11 21.51
CA VAL A 770 18.52 15.86 22.68
C VAL A 770 18.74 17.36 22.34
N GLY A 771 18.78 17.72 21.05
CA GLY A 771 19.14 19.06 20.59
C GLY A 771 20.65 19.29 20.53
N THR A 772 21.43 18.22 20.52
CA THR A 772 22.90 18.19 20.51
C THR A 772 23.43 18.13 19.08
N THR A 773 24.54 18.82 18.81
CA THR A 773 25.16 18.82 17.48
C THR A 773 25.76 17.46 17.14
N SER A 774 25.49 16.94 15.95
CA SER A 774 26.17 15.77 15.39
C SER A 774 26.97 16.12 14.12
N VAL A 775 28.11 15.48 13.94
CA VAL A 775 28.97 15.58 12.76
C VAL A 775 29.41 14.17 12.40
N THR A 776 28.92 13.61 11.30
CA THR A 776 29.05 12.18 11.01
C THR A 776 29.46 11.88 9.57
N PHE A 777 30.03 10.71 9.35
CA PHE A 777 30.77 10.34 8.14
C PHE A 777 30.10 9.16 7.43
N SER A 778 29.92 9.27 6.12
CA SER A 778 29.17 8.31 5.30
C SER A 778 27.81 7.88 5.89
N PRO A 779 27.02 8.74 6.57
CA PRO A 779 25.82 8.29 7.25
C PRO A 779 24.70 8.01 6.23
N PRO A 780 23.83 7.01 6.45
CA PRO A 780 22.57 6.94 5.72
C PRO A 780 21.76 8.24 5.93
N GLY A 781 20.91 8.56 4.96
CA GLY A 781 19.89 9.59 5.11
C GLY A 781 18.90 9.23 6.23
N PHE A 782 18.04 10.17 6.60
CA PHE A 782 17.08 9.94 7.69
C PHE A 782 15.80 10.79 7.63
N VAL A 783 15.61 11.60 6.58
CA VAL A 783 14.45 12.51 6.48
C VAL A 783 13.13 11.73 6.39
N GLN A 784 13.13 10.55 5.78
CA GLN A 784 11.93 9.75 5.54
C GLN A 784 11.69 8.75 6.68
N SER A 785 12.68 7.92 7.02
CA SER A 785 12.61 6.88 8.06
C SER A 785 12.36 7.43 9.47
N TYR A 786 12.74 8.68 9.75
CA TYR A 786 12.43 9.36 11.01
C TYR A 786 10.95 9.30 11.41
N SER A 787 10.00 9.22 10.45
CA SER A 787 8.57 9.16 10.79
C SER A 787 8.17 7.94 11.61
N LYS A 788 8.94 6.84 11.54
CA LYS A 788 8.78 5.65 12.40
C LYS A 788 8.84 5.98 13.89
N LEU A 789 9.62 7.00 14.26
CA LEU A 789 9.94 7.33 15.64
C LEU A 789 9.11 8.50 16.21
N VAL A 790 8.26 9.15 15.39
CA VAL A 790 7.51 10.35 15.82
C VAL A 790 6.49 10.07 16.94
N HIS A 791 6.00 8.83 17.06
CA HIS A 791 4.94 8.46 18.01
C HIS A 791 5.40 7.52 19.15
N HIS A 792 6.56 6.87 19.05
CA HIS A 792 7.02 5.85 20.00
C HIS A 792 8.54 5.87 20.22
N ILE A 793 9.03 6.69 21.16
CA ILE A 793 10.44 6.67 21.61
C ILE A 793 10.49 6.16 23.05
N GLY A 794 11.07 4.96 23.26
CA GLY A 794 11.20 4.35 24.58
C GLY A 794 9.85 4.04 25.27
N GLY A 795 8.76 3.88 24.50
CA GLY A 795 7.40 3.80 25.04
C GLY A 795 6.80 5.15 25.46
N THR A 796 7.56 6.24 25.39
CA THR A 796 7.11 7.61 25.66
C THR A 796 6.72 8.35 24.37
N SER A 797 5.81 9.31 24.49
CA SER A 797 5.30 10.14 23.38
C SER A 797 6.20 11.34 23.08
N MET A 798 7.51 11.11 22.99
CA MET A 798 8.50 12.18 22.85
C MET A 798 8.53 12.74 21.41
N LYS A 799 7.87 13.88 21.20
CA LYS A 799 7.81 14.54 19.90
C LYS A 799 9.12 15.29 19.61
N VAL A 800 10.00 14.66 18.83
CA VAL A 800 11.21 15.29 18.30
C VAL A 800 10.83 16.37 17.27
N ASP A 801 11.59 17.46 17.24
CA ASP A 801 11.41 18.54 16.26
C ASP A 801 12.11 18.21 14.94
N ARG A 802 11.38 18.32 13.81
CA ARG A 802 11.98 18.17 12.48
C ARG A 802 12.97 19.28 12.17
N ALA A 803 12.86 20.47 12.79
CA ALA A 803 13.87 21.51 12.61
C ALA A 803 15.23 21.10 13.21
N SER A 804 15.27 20.35 14.32
CA SER A 804 16.52 19.81 14.90
C SER A 804 17.29 18.92 13.91
N LEU A 805 16.59 18.09 13.12
CA LEU A 805 17.21 17.27 12.06
C LEU A 805 18.02 18.11 11.06
N HIS A 806 17.57 19.34 10.78
CA HIS A 806 18.22 20.24 9.82
C HIS A 806 19.20 21.22 10.48
N HIS A 807 18.98 21.60 11.75
CA HIS A 807 19.79 22.61 12.43
C HIS A 807 20.95 22.04 13.26
N ARG A 808 20.93 20.74 13.60
CA ARG A 808 21.93 20.12 14.49
C ARG A 808 22.87 19.12 13.82
N ASN A 809 22.60 18.71 12.58
CA ASN A 809 23.34 17.64 11.93
C ASN A 809 24.24 18.14 10.80
N VAL A 810 25.46 17.61 10.75
CA VAL A 810 26.40 17.72 9.63
C VAL A 810 26.72 16.31 9.15
N ALA A 811 26.65 16.08 7.84
CA ALA A 811 26.99 14.81 7.22
C ALA A 811 28.08 15.01 6.16
N VAL A 812 29.20 14.29 6.29
CA VAL A 812 30.18 14.12 5.21
C VAL A 812 29.71 12.97 4.32
N VAL A 813 29.60 13.22 3.02
CA VAL A 813 29.01 12.29 2.04
C VAL A 813 30.00 12.13 0.88
N PRO A 814 30.74 11.00 0.82
CA PRO A 814 31.56 10.67 -0.34
C PRO A 814 30.72 10.49 -1.61
N GLU A 815 31.24 10.88 -2.76
CA GLU A 815 30.61 10.53 -4.03
C GLU A 815 30.60 9.02 -4.26
N TYR A 816 29.52 8.52 -4.88
CA TYR A 816 29.30 7.11 -5.22
C TYR A 816 29.20 6.13 -4.03
N ASP A 817 29.19 6.58 -2.78
CA ASP A 817 28.80 5.73 -1.64
C ASP A 817 27.31 5.34 -1.71
N PRO A 818 26.97 4.05 -1.86
CA PRO A 818 25.57 3.61 -1.93
C PRO A 818 24.82 3.73 -0.59
N ILE A 819 25.50 3.81 0.56
CA ILE A 819 24.86 3.87 1.88
C ILE A 819 24.31 5.28 2.16
N THR A 820 25.07 6.33 1.84
CA THR A 820 24.56 7.72 1.94
C THR A 820 23.40 8.03 0.99
N MET A 821 23.15 7.18 -0.02
CA MET A 821 22.00 7.24 -0.93
C MET A 821 20.74 6.55 -0.39
N ILE A 822 20.81 5.89 0.77
CA ILE A 822 19.66 5.31 1.46
C ILE A 822 18.95 6.43 2.24
N ASP A 823 17.68 6.71 1.93
CA ASP A 823 16.91 7.84 2.47
C ASP A 823 17.52 9.22 2.08
N ALA A 824 16.73 10.30 2.20
CA ALA A 824 17.20 11.66 1.99
C ALA A 824 17.99 12.19 3.20
N GLN A 825 19.04 12.97 2.90
CA GLN A 825 19.97 13.51 3.89
C GLN A 825 19.41 14.76 4.60
N ALA A 826 19.68 14.89 5.90
CA ALA A 826 19.25 16.02 6.72
C ALA A 826 20.42 16.88 7.22
N GLY A 827 20.22 18.19 7.27
CA GLY A 827 21.18 19.17 7.79
C GLY A 827 22.22 19.64 6.76
N MET A 828 23.39 20.04 7.25
CA MET A 828 24.51 20.44 6.40
C MET A 828 25.14 19.21 5.75
N ILE A 829 25.28 19.21 4.42
CA ILE A 829 25.86 18.09 3.67
C ILE A 829 27.16 18.56 3.02
N GLN A 830 28.29 18.07 3.52
CA GLN A 830 29.58 18.23 2.86
C GLN A 830 29.80 17.05 1.91
N LYS A 831 29.61 17.28 0.61
CA LYS A 831 30.08 16.30 -0.39
C LYS A 831 31.60 16.34 -0.51
N ILE A 832 32.22 15.17 -0.67
CA ILE A 832 33.65 15.00 -0.96
C ILE A 832 33.83 14.03 -2.12
N SER A 833 34.95 14.10 -2.85
CA SER A 833 35.25 13.08 -3.87
C SER A 833 35.44 11.70 -3.23
N CYS A 834 35.21 10.65 -4.03
CA CYS A 834 35.76 9.34 -3.75
C CYS A 834 36.87 9.06 -4.76
N ASP A 835 38.03 8.65 -4.27
CA ASP A 835 39.23 8.45 -5.11
C ASP A 835 39.28 7.01 -5.67
N THR A 836 38.41 6.12 -5.18
CA THR A 836 38.17 4.75 -5.66
C THR A 836 36.77 4.55 -6.28
N PRO A 837 36.26 5.43 -7.18
CA PRO A 837 34.88 5.39 -7.64
C PRO A 837 34.56 4.12 -8.46
N HIS A 838 35.58 3.49 -9.03
CA HIS A 838 35.49 2.21 -9.73
C HIS A 838 35.27 1.00 -8.79
N LEU A 839 35.49 1.17 -7.48
CA LEU A 839 35.25 0.20 -6.40
C LEU A 839 34.04 0.60 -5.52
N SER A 840 33.26 1.61 -5.91
CA SER A 840 32.06 2.10 -5.20
C SER A 840 31.04 1.01 -4.87
N MET A 841 30.73 0.14 -5.85
CA MET A 841 29.83 -1.02 -5.69
C MET A 841 30.36 -2.09 -4.73
N GLN A 842 31.61 -1.95 -4.29
CA GLN A 842 32.27 -2.81 -3.31
C GLN A 842 32.45 -2.11 -1.95
N LEU A 843 31.75 -0.99 -1.72
CA LEU A 843 31.80 -0.13 -0.53
C LEU A 843 33.12 0.62 -0.29
N SER A 844 34.07 0.62 -1.24
CA SER A 844 35.34 1.34 -1.08
C SER A 844 35.16 2.85 -0.84
N CYS A 845 34.15 3.48 -1.46
CA CYS A 845 33.77 4.87 -1.23
C CYS A 845 33.01 5.11 0.09
N HIS A 846 32.50 4.06 0.72
CA HIS A 846 31.80 4.17 2.00
C HIS A 846 32.80 4.31 3.16
N MET A 847 33.89 3.56 3.09
CA MET A 847 34.91 3.42 4.14
C MET A 847 35.41 4.76 4.72
N LEU A 848 35.50 4.82 6.05
CA LEU A 848 35.94 6.02 6.76
C LEU A 848 37.42 6.29 6.51
N GLU A 849 38.22 5.25 6.31
CA GLU A 849 39.66 5.29 6.10
C GLU A 849 40.03 6.09 4.84
N GLY A 850 39.30 5.86 3.73
CA GLY A 850 39.44 6.65 2.51
C GLY A 850 38.93 8.08 2.68
N THR A 851 37.81 8.25 3.39
CA THR A 851 37.27 9.57 3.76
C THR A 851 38.27 10.39 4.59
N ILE A 852 39.02 9.76 5.50
CA ILE A 852 40.04 10.38 6.34
C ILE A 852 41.21 10.88 5.49
N CYS A 853 41.75 10.07 4.56
CA CYS A 853 42.83 10.52 3.67
C CYS A 853 42.37 11.64 2.72
N ASN A 854 41.20 11.49 2.08
CA ASN A 854 40.67 12.52 1.19
C ASN A 854 40.49 13.87 1.93
N LEU A 855 39.94 13.85 3.14
CA LEU A 855 39.81 15.05 3.98
C LEU A 855 41.18 15.65 4.36
N MET A 856 42.22 14.86 4.61
CA MET A 856 43.56 15.39 4.89
C MET A 856 44.18 16.09 3.68
N GLU A 857 44.09 15.48 2.51
CA GLU A 857 44.65 16.04 1.27
C GLU A 857 43.93 17.34 0.85
N HIS A 858 42.65 17.48 1.19
CA HIS A 858 41.81 18.62 0.79
C HIS A 858 41.63 19.70 1.88
N CYS A 859 41.85 19.37 3.17
CA CYS A 859 41.73 20.32 4.29
C CYS A 859 43.05 20.60 5.04
N GLY A 860 44.10 19.80 4.82
CA GLY A 860 45.33 19.81 5.59
C GLY A 860 45.19 19.24 7.01
N SER A 861 46.32 18.92 7.64
CA SER A 861 46.35 18.51 9.05
C SER A 861 46.19 19.74 9.94
N ALA A 862 44.95 20.07 10.29
CA ALA A 862 44.57 21.26 11.09
C ALA A 862 45.21 21.38 12.50
N ARG A 863 46.01 20.38 12.90
CA ARG A 863 46.76 20.28 14.17
C ARG A 863 48.22 19.85 13.96
N GLY A 864 48.75 20.00 12.75
CA GLY A 864 50.13 19.68 12.39
C GLY A 864 50.59 18.25 12.74
N ARG A 865 49.68 17.26 12.78
CA ARG A 865 49.88 15.97 13.46
C ARG A 865 50.10 14.76 12.55
N ILE A 866 49.62 14.82 11.30
CA ILE A 866 49.80 13.76 10.28
C ILE A 866 50.66 14.29 9.14
N SER A 867 51.67 13.52 8.72
CA SER A 867 52.60 13.82 7.62
C SER A 867 52.28 13.07 6.32
N SER A 868 51.62 11.90 6.41
CA SER A 868 51.14 11.16 5.24
C SER A 868 49.89 10.34 5.56
N CYS A 869 49.05 10.11 4.56
CA CYS A 869 47.91 9.19 4.64
C CYS A 869 47.92 8.28 3.41
N LEU A 870 47.65 6.98 3.59
CA LEU A 870 47.51 6.02 2.50
C LEU A 870 46.35 5.07 2.81
N PHE A 871 45.41 4.96 1.88
CA PHE A 871 44.27 4.06 1.94
C PHE A 871 44.44 2.94 0.90
N GLU A 872 44.39 1.68 1.35
CA GLU A 872 44.32 0.51 0.47
C GLU A 872 42.99 -0.21 0.65
N HIS A 873 42.39 -0.66 -0.46
CA HIS A 873 41.15 -1.45 -0.47
C HIS A 873 41.31 -2.67 -1.39
N ASN A 874 41.48 -3.86 -0.81
CA ASN A 874 41.73 -5.13 -1.50
C ASN A 874 40.84 -6.27 -0.96
N ILE A 875 39.79 -6.60 -1.71
CA ILE A 875 38.82 -7.65 -1.35
C ILE A 875 39.44 -9.06 -1.30
N ALA A 876 40.57 -9.31 -1.97
CA ALA A 876 41.25 -10.60 -1.87
C ALA A 876 41.65 -10.91 -0.41
N GLY A 877 41.92 -9.88 0.39
CA GLY A 877 42.20 -10.00 1.82
C GLY A 877 41.07 -10.67 2.61
N ALA A 878 39.79 -10.38 2.30
CA ALA A 878 38.67 -11.07 2.95
C ALA A 878 38.70 -12.59 2.71
N THR A 879 39.03 -13.02 1.49
CA THR A 879 39.16 -14.46 1.19
C THR A 879 40.41 -15.08 1.83
N GLU A 880 41.50 -14.34 1.95
CA GLU A 880 42.75 -14.82 2.55
C GLU A 880 42.67 -14.92 4.08
N ASP A 881 41.95 -14.02 4.76
CA ASP A 881 41.69 -14.07 6.21
C ASP A 881 40.56 -15.05 6.59
N MET A 882 39.49 -15.10 5.78
CA MET A 882 38.33 -15.97 6.06
C MET A 882 38.68 -17.45 5.88
N LEU A 883 39.41 -17.82 4.83
CA LEU A 883 39.70 -19.21 4.49
C LEU A 883 40.38 -19.99 5.65
N PRO A 884 41.50 -19.54 6.25
CA PRO A 884 42.15 -20.28 7.34
C PRO A 884 41.32 -20.31 8.64
N ARG A 885 40.48 -19.29 8.89
CA ARG A 885 39.62 -19.24 10.09
C ARG A 885 38.37 -20.12 9.96
N VAL A 886 37.79 -20.22 8.77
CA VAL A 886 36.53 -20.95 8.52
C VAL A 886 36.76 -22.43 8.16
N LEU A 887 37.87 -22.76 7.49
CA LEU A 887 38.23 -24.15 7.16
C LEU A 887 38.16 -25.13 8.36
N PRO A 888 38.75 -24.85 9.54
CA PRO A 888 38.67 -25.75 10.70
C PRO A 888 37.27 -25.86 11.34
N ILE A 889 36.35 -24.94 11.02
CA ILE A 889 34.95 -25.00 11.48
C ILE A 889 34.15 -25.88 10.52
N ILE A 890 34.25 -25.65 9.21
CA ILE A 890 33.57 -26.46 8.18
C ILE A 890 34.11 -27.90 8.13
N SER A 891 35.38 -28.12 8.48
CA SER A 891 35.96 -29.47 8.51
C SER A 891 35.43 -30.38 9.64
N LYS A 892 34.56 -29.90 10.53
CA LYS A 892 33.97 -30.71 11.61
C LYS A 892 33.04 -31.80 11.03
N PRO A 893 33.22 -33.09 11.38
CA PRO A 893 32.41 -34.20 10.85
C PRO A 893 30.90 -34.02 11.02
N GLU A 894 30.48 -33.41 12.13
CA GLU A 894 29.07 -33.15 12.49
C GLU A 894 28.35 -32.29 11.45
N ILE A 895 29.03 -31.29 10.88
CA ILE A 895 28.46 -30.39 9.86
C ILE A 895 28.30 -31.12 8.53
N TYR A 896 29.24 -32.00 8.16
CA TYR A 896 29.09 -32.86 7.00
C TYR A 896 27.94 -33.85 7.17
N VAL A 897 27.73 -34.42 8.37
CA VAL A 897 26.57 -35.29 8.64
C VAL A 897 25.27 -34.50 8.55
N LEU A 898 25.18 -33.31 9.15
CA LEU A 898 23.97 -32.49 9.11
C LEU A 898 23.62 -32.01 7.68
N THR A 899 24.62 -31.59 6.91
CA THR A 899 24.42 -31.22 5.49
C THR A 899 24.08 -32.42 4.62
N ALA A 900 24.73 -33.57 4.79
CA ALA A 900 24.38 -34.80 4.07
C ALA A 900 22.95 -35.28 4.39
N VAL A 901 22.51 -35.20 5.65
CA VAL A 901 21.15 -35.54 6.07
C VAL A 901 20.12 -34.56 5.50
N THR A 902 20.34 -33.26 5.61
CA THR A 902 19.40 -32.25 5.07
C THR A 902 19.31 -32.29 3.54
N VAL A 903 20.43 -32.46 2.84
CA VAL A 903 20.44 -32.71 1.38
C VAL A 903 19.71 -34.01 1.05
N SER A 904 19.92 -35.10 1.79
CA SER A 904 19.21 -36.37 1.57
C SER A 904 17.70 -36.24 1.78
N ILE A 905 17.25 -35.48 2.78
CA ILE A 905 15.83 -35.17 3.01
C ILE A 905 15.26 -34.33 1.86
N ALA A 906 15.95 -33.28 1.44
CA ALA A 906 15.54 -32.43 0.33
C ALA A 906 15.45 -33.22 -1.00
N LEU A 907 16.46 -34.06 -1.29
CA LEU A 907 16.49 -34.93 -2.46
C LEU A 907 15.36 -35.97 -2.41
N SER A 908 15.10 -36.58 -1.24
CA SER A 908 13.97 -37.49 -1.01
C SER A 908 12.62 -36.79 -1.26
N MET A 909 12.44 -35.54 -0.81
CA MET A 909 11.24 -34.75 -1.10
C MET A 909 11.08 -34.42 -2.59
N LEU A 910 12.17 -34.04 -3.28
CA LEU A 910 12.17 -33.78 -4.72
C LEU A 910 11.83 -35.04 -5.53
N LEU A 911 12.44 -36.18 -5.21
CA LEU A 911 12.17 -37.48 -5.84
C LEU A 911 10.73 -37.95 -5.56
N ARG A 912 10.19 -37.72 -4.36
CA ARG A 912 8.77 -37.96 -4.04
C ARG A 912 7.83 -37.05 -4.86
N ARG A 913 8.16 -35.76 -5.03
CA ARG A 913 7.41 -34.84 -5.93
C ARG A 913 7.47 -35.30 -7.39
N HIS A 914 8.64 -35.75 -7.87
CA HIS A 914 8.80 -36.24 -9.24
C HIS A 914 8.00 -37.52 -9.49
N ARG A 915 8.10 -38.52 -8.59
CA ARG A 915 7.29 -39.75 -8.66
C ARG A 915 5.78 -39.48 -8.59
N ARG A 916 5.32 -38.46 -7.83
CA ARG A 916 3.91 -38.05 -7.82
C ARG A 916 3.44 -37.44 -9.15
N LYS A 917 4.28 -36.66 -9.85
CA LYS A 917 3.96 -36.18 -11.22
C LYS A 917 3.82 -37.34 -12.22
N VAL A 918 4.77 -38.29 -12.19
CA VAL A 918 4.78 -39.46 -13.11
C VAL A 918 3.63 -40.44 -12.85
N ARG A 919 3.03 -40.45 -11.65
CA ARG A 919 1.89 -41.32 -11.30
C ARG A 919 0.50 -40.70 -11.50
N THR A 920 0.37 -39.59 -12.23
CA THR A 920 -0.95 -39.12 -12.68
C THR A 920 -1.44 -39.99 -13.85
N PRO A 921 -2.56 -40.73 -13.74
CA PRO A 921 -3.07 -41.52 -14.86
C PRO A 921 -3.62 -40.60 -15.95
N LEU A 922 -3.43 -40.97 -17.22
CA LEU A 922 -4.27 -40.40 -18.28
C LEU A 922 -5.71 -40.85 -18.04
N SER A 923 -6.64 -39.90 -17.93
CA SER A 923 -8.06 -40.18 -17.87
C SER A 923 -8.53 -40.83 -19.18
N SER A 924 -8.97 -42.09 -19.13
CA SER A 924 -9.52 -42.79 -20.28
C SER A 924 -10.85 -42.18 -20.73
N SER A 925 -11.00 -42.00 -22.05
CA SER A 925 -12.24 -41.49 -22.64
C SER A 925 -13.30 -42.60 -22.72
N SER A 926 -14.20 -42.64 -21.74
CA SER A 926 -15.38 -43.52 -21.75
C SER A 926 -16.48 -42.96 -22.68
N ARG A 927 -16.36 -43.24 -23.99
CA ARG A 927 -17.46 -43.01 -24.93
C ARG A 927 -18.69 -43.85 -24.53
N HIS A 928 -19.86 -43.23 -24.47
CA HIS A 928 -21.12 -43.98 -24.42
C HIS A 928 -21.25 -44.91 -25.64
N SER A 929 -21.65 -46.15 -25.40
CA SER A 929 -22.19 -47.05 -26.41
C SER A 929 -23.44 -47.75 -25.88
N ARG A 930 -24.38 -48.06 -26.78
CA ARG A 930 -25.69 -48.63 -26.45
C ARG A 930 -25.59 -50.10 -26.06
N LYS A 931 -26.42 -50.54 -25.11
CA LYS A 931 -26.76 -51.96 -24.95
C LYS A 931 -27.44 -52.48 -26.22
N LYS A 932 -26.91 -53.54 -26.83
CA LYS A 932 -27.67 -54.59 -27.51
C LYS A 932 -27.01 -55.93 -27.21
N SER A 933 -27.82 -56.94 -26.91
CA SER A 933 -27.39 -58.25 -26.41
C SER A 933 -27.76 -59.35 -27.39
N VAL A 934 -26.75 -60.08 -27.89
CA VAL A 934 -26.88 -61.43 -28.47
C VAL A 934 -25.60 -62.20 -28.12
N SER A 935 -25.72 -63.50 -27.84
CA SER A 935 -24.63 -64.42 -27.49
C SER A 935 -24.26 -65.32 -28.71
N PRO A 936 -23.40 -66.34 -28.60
CA PRO A 936 -21.95 -66.21 -28.47
C PRO A 936 -21.15 -67.06 -29.50
N ALA A 937 -19.82 -67.08 -29.29
CA ALA A 937 -18.88 -68.19 -29.60
C ALA A 937 -18.10 -68.22 -30.93
N ARG A 938 -16.99 -68.98 -30.83
CA ARG A 938 -15.98 -69.41 -31.81
C ARG A 938 -14.91 -68.40 -32.30
N SER A 939 -13.72 -68.98 -32.48
CA SER A 939 -12.45 -68.46 -33.02
C SER A 939 -12.15 -69.25 -34.33
N PRO A 940 -10.96 -69.21 -34.98
CA PRO A 940 -9.71 -68.45 -34.73
C PRO A 940 -9.09 -67.83 -36.04
N GLN A 941 -7.75 -67.61 -36.03
CA GLN A 941 -6.79 -67.65 -37.17
C GLN A 941 -6.48 -66.43 -38.08
N SER A 942 -5.16 -66.16 -38.19
CA SER A 942 -4.40 -65.74 -39.40
C SER A 942 -4.56 -64.29 -39.93
N SER A 943 -3.68 -63.73 -40.78
CA SER A 943 -2.20 -63.85 -40.95
C SER A 943 -1.65 -62.76 -41.92
N GLY A 944 -0.32 -62.59 -42.02
CA GLY A 944 0.38 -61.71 -43.00
C GLY A 944 0.81 -60.36 -42.40
N ARG A 945 2.08 -59.88 -42.44
CA ARG A 945 3.13 -59.73 -43.49
C ARG A 945 3.14 -58.32 -44.13
N GLY A 946 4.20 -57.52 -43.91
CA GLY A 946 4.38 -56.20 -44.55
C GLY A 946 5.63 -55.39 -44.10
N ARG A 947 6.77 -55.64 -44.75
CA ARG A 947 8.14 -55.05 -44.61
C ARG A 947 8.34 -53.59 -44.11
N ALA A 948 9.52 -53.34 -43.51
CA ALA A 948 10.13 -52.01 -43.24
C ALA A 948 11.03 -51.53 -44.43
N PRO A 949 11.73 -50.35 -44.41
CA PRO A 949 12.92 -50.10 -43.55
C PRO A 949 13.13 -48.64 -43.02
N HIS A 950 14.27 -48.43 -42.32
CA HIS A 950 14.89 -47.20 -41.76
C HIS A 950 15.65 -46.34 -42.84
N PRO A 951 16.49 -45.28 -42.58
CA PRO A 951 17.08 -44.74 -41.31
C PRO A 951 17.28 -43.17 -41.18
N SER A 952 17.97 -42.76 -40.09
CA SER A 952 18.89 -41.58 -39.92
C SER A 952 18.43 -40.13 -40.23
N LEU A 953 18.42 -39.17 -39.29
CA LEU A 953 19.55 -38.40 -38.68
C LEU A 953 20.28 -37.40 -39.60
N TYR A 954 20.19 -36.08 -39.32
CA TYR A 954 21.35 -35.18 -39.04
C TYR A 954 20.96 -33.79 -38.48
N LEU A 955 21.97 -33.00 -38.05
CA LEU A 955 21.89 -31.63 -37.47
C LEU A 955 21.72 -30.53 -38.57
N ARG A 956 21.42 -29.23 -38.32
CA ARG A 956 22.23 -28.23 -37.57
C ARG A 956 21.54 -26.84 -37.36
N ARG A 957 22.21 -25.99 -36.56
CA ARG A 957 21.86 -24.61 -36.11
C ARG A 957 21.63 -23.56 -37.23
N LYS A 958 20.78 -22.56 -36.94
CA LYS A 958 20.98 -21.07 -36.91
C LYS A 958 19.65 -20.45 -36.43
N SER A 959 19.47 -19.46 -35.52
CA SER A 959 20.24 -18.35 -34.91
C SER A 959 20.03 -16.98 -35.59
N ILE A 960 19.74 -15.95 -34.77
CA ILE A 960 19.72 -14.49 -35.10
C ILE A 960 18.47 -14.09 -35.93
N ILE A 961 17.79 -12.96 -35.69
CA ILE A 961 17.98 -11.88 -34.68
C ILE A 961 17.05 -12.13 -33.47
#